data_AF-A0A931LN27-F1
#
_entry.id   AF-A0A931LN27-F1
#
_cell.length_a   1.000
_cell.length_b   1.000
_cell.length_c   1.000
_cell.angle_alpha   90.00
_cell.angle_beta   90.00
_cell.angle_gamma   90.00
#
_symmetry.space_group_name_H-M   'P 1'
#
loop_
_entity.id
_entity.type
_entity.pdbx_description
1 polymer ?
#
loop_
_entity_poly.entity_id
_entity_poly.type
_entity_poly.pdbx_seq_one_letter_code
_entity_poly.pdbx_strand_id
1 'polypeptide(L)'
;MSRTMLLLIAAVVVLGLAVALMYLNPPGEQNKPQNQIENQTPPIQTQEPPKPETPKEIKDQINKNKPSEQKPEEPKAQNPEASKEVPPSTEYSQQIEIVKIETFPADKLIALDGRLSLVASVKNPTNSALAGQTVALLLDGKPFQRRSIDLSPGETQSVYFAIEGIKPAGAHEVQINQQKISVSAFDASSAPQRPNSFIPSDPKFVGAAQGLTALGLPGGNLIIPITNGPRTLNPVIATDTATIEITRQLNGFLIELNPLTQEPEPGLASSWEFSSDYKELKLFLRRGVKFSDGTEFTADDVVFTFSDVLFNSDISARESAALKIGGSYVTVEKLDTYLVQLRLPVPFRPILHVLSGIAILPKHKLSDKIAKLQPGARGYWMGAKSLIEQNRDQLKELSTDQANQLDQAVSSLESPISKKDPAGVEKPARQAMQLLDALKNSAKANDLQIVLERVKSYLTQTIDTAQRGQYEGVSPLLFDETWSVEEAREHPERLTGLGPYVFKRYDPQRRVVLERNLAYWKLDEKGLQLPYIDHLYLDVTPTANTAFQRFQDGQLDIYEARAQDWTKLQTDATTKKWTLLDKNAKNEPQLASETEFLAFNFDTQDDELKKLFQDLRFRRAIDDATDRQTMATQIYHGLAANYSGGEALNLDKAKALLDELGLKDSNSDGIRERSDGKPLSFTILVNKENEARVQVAQLLVETLKQIGIQVTVQSVEFDALVSALFSGQFQAALVGLSTSSDSYFNSNVWKSNGSLHFWHRSAQTEPFDWETTIDKLFEESSKTLDENVTAQFDIEIRKLESENLPVIFTVIPHYLVAFNQSLANAENIKPQGEIWAISDLVWWRDENRRFQQ
;
A
#
# COMPACT_ATOMS: atom_id res chain seq x y z
N MET A 1 -13.01 31.20 -46.73
CA MET A 1 -11.78 31.08 -45.93
C MET A 1 -10.95 32.33 -46.14
N SER A 2 -10.87 33.22 -45.14
CA SER A 2 -10.23 34.54 -45.27
C SER A 2 -8.78 34.51 -44.78
N ARG A 3 -7.96 35.43 -45.33
CA ARG A 3 -6.53 35.63 -45.07
C ARG A 3 -6.14 35.78 -43.58
N THR A 4 -7.08 35.97 -42.67
CA THR A 4 -6.83 36.06 -41.22
C THR A 4 -6.47 34.70 -40.60
N MET A 5 -6.94 33.59 -41.19
CA MET A 5 -6.62 32.23 -40.71
C MET A 5 -5.17 31.81 -41.05
N LEU A 6 -4.56 32.39 -42.09
CA LEU A 6 -3.15 32.13 -42.44
C LEU A 6 -2.16 32.88 -41.52
N LEU A 7 -2.56 34.02 -40.93
CA LEU A 7 -1.72 34.79 -39.99
C LEU A 7 -1.72 34.19 -38.57
N LEU A 8 -2.81 33.53 -38.16
CA LEU A 8 -2.86 32.80 -36.89
C LEU A 8 -2.01 31.51 -36.93
N ILE A 9 -1.94 30.83 -38.07
CA ILE A 9 -1.10 29.63 -38.24
C ILE A 9 0.39 30.02 -38.24
N ALA A 10 0.76 31.18 -38.80
CA ALA A 10 2.14 31.66 -38.76
C ALA A 10 2.59 32.11 -37.35
N ALA A 11 1.69 32.69 -36.53
CA ALA A 11 2.03 33.11 -35.17
C ALA A 11 2.17 31.94 -34.18
N VAL A 12 1.38 30.87 -34.35
CA VAL A 12 1.46 29.65 -33.53
C VAL A 12 2.73 28.84 -33.84
N VAL A 13 3.21 28.86 -35.09
CA VAL A 13 4.48 28.21 -35.48
C VAL A 13 5.71 28.98 -34.95
N VAL A 14 5.64 30.31 -34.84
CA VAL A 14 6.74 31.13 -34.28
C VAL A 14 6.83 31.03 -32.75
N LEU A 15 5.70 30.85 -32.05
CA LEU A 15 5.71 30.63 -30.59
C LEU A 15 6.18 29.21 -30.22
N GLY A 16 5.88 28.20 -31.03
CA GLY A 16 6.36 26.82 -30.83
C GLY A 16 7.87 26.66 -30.98
N LEU A 17 8.50 27.47 -31.85
CA LEU A 17 9.96 27.46 -32.05
C LEU A 17 10.75 28.19 -30.95
N ALA A 18 10.13 29.11 -30.21
CA ALA A 18 10.78 29.81 -29.09
C ALA A 18 10.87 28.94 -27.82
N VAL A 19 9.93 28.02 -27.62
CA VAL A 19 9.91 27.10 -26.46
C VAL A 19 10.88 25.93 -26.66
N ALA A 20 11.10 25.50 -27.91
CA ALA A 20 12.07 24.45 -28.25
C ALA A 20 13.55 24.92 -28.12
N LEU A 21 13.81 26.24 -28.13
CA LEU A 21 15.15 26.81 -28.00
C LEU A 21 15.59 27.10 -26.55
N MET A 22 14.69 26.97 -25.56
CA MET A 22 15.04 27.13 -24.14
C MET A 22 15.48 25.83 -23.44
N TYR A 23 15.33 24.67 -24.09
CA TYR A 23 15.65 23.35 -23.50
C TYR A 23 16.93 22.69 -24.02
N LEU A 24 17.74 23.38 -24.82
CA LEU A 24 19.01 22.86 -25.34
C LEU A 24 20.14 23.87 -25.14
N ASN A 25 20.80 23.86 -23.98
CA ASN A 25 22.25 24.10 -23.85
C ASN A 25 22.76 23.99 -22.38
N PRO A 26 23.78 23.15 -22.11
CA PRO A 26 24.66 23.29 -20.94
C PRO A 26 25.79 24.30 -21.24
N PRO A 27 26.49 24.86 -20.22
CA PRO A 27 27.49 25.88 -20.46
C PRO A 27 28.87 25.30 -20.83
N GLY A 28 29.36 25.69 -22.01
CA GLY A 28 30.73 26.16 -22.23
C GLY A 28 31.84 25.15 -22.54
N GLU A 29 32.21 25.03 -23.81
CA GLU A 29 33.63 24.99 -24.24
C GLU A 29 33.78 25.47 -25.70
N GLN A 30 34.88 26.19 -25.96
CA GLN A 30 35.08 27.07 -27.11
C GLN A 30 35.68 26.37 -28.36
N ASN A 31 35.15 26.73 -29.54
CA ASN A 31 35.79 26.90 -30.86
C ASN A 31 36.83 25.87 -31.41
N LYS A 32 36.48 25.18 -32.52
CA LYS A 32 37.21 25.21 -33.83
C LYS A 32 36.45 24.44 -34.95
N PRO A 33 36.69 24.74 -36.25
CA PRO A 33 35.71 24.57 -37.33
C PRO A 33 35.72 23.20 -38.03
N GLN A 34 34.57 22.93 -38.67
CA GLN A 34 34.24 21.79 -39.54
C GLN A 34 35.30 21.48 -40.61
N ASN A 35 35.52 20.18 -40.83
CA ASN A 35 35.92 19.64 -42.12
C ASN A 35 34.91 18.56 -42.55
N GLN A 36 34.38 18.73 -43.76
CA GLN A 36 33.58 17.75 -44.49
C GLN A 36 34.46 16.58 -44.90
N ILE A 37 34.04 15.32 -44.67
CA ILE A 37 34.35 14.17 -45.53
C ILE A 37 33.14 13.21 -45.58
N GLU A 38 32.98 12.66 -46.77
CA GLU A 38 31.91 11.88 -47.40
C GLU A 38 31.40 10.60 -46.71
N ASN A 39 30.17 10.27 -47.11
CA ASN A 39 29.48 8.98 -47.02
C ASN A 39 30.40 7.74 -47.21
N GLN A 40 30.47 6.86 -46.20
CA GLN A 40 30.49 5.41 -46.37
C GLN A 40 29.85 4.73 -45.15
N THR A 41 28.77 3.98 -45.36
CA THR A 41 28.13 3.12 -44.36
C THR A 41 28.93 1.82 -44.22
N PRO A 42 29.45 1.45 -43.04
CA PRO A 42 29.96 0.10 -42.79
C PRO A 42 28.86 -0.79 -42.16
N PRO A 43 28.98 -2.13 -42.25
CA PRO A 43 27.95 -3.07 -41.83
C PRO A 43 27.77 -3.09 -40.31
N ILE A 44 26.53 -3.26 -39.88
CA ILE A 44 26.11 -3.44 -38.48
C ILE A 44 26.83 -4.67 -37.92
N GLN A 45 27.83 -4.46 -37.06
CA GLN A 45 28.32 -5.49 -36.16
C GLN A 45 27.35 -5.57 -34.98
N THR A 46 26.80 -6.76 -34.75
CA THR A 46 26.14 -7.14 -33.50
C THR A 46 27.11 -6.95 -32.34
N GLN A 47 27.03 -5.81 -31.65
CA GLN A 47 27.65 -5.66 -30.34
C GLN A 47 26.79 -6.45 -29.35
N GLU A 48 27.41 -7.37 -28.60
CA GLU A 48 26.81 -7.88 -27.37
C GLU A 48 26.40 -6.69 -26.49
N PRO A 49 25.23 -6.75 -25.82
CA PRO A 49 24.86 -5.71 -24.87
C PRO A 49 25.99 -5.54 -23.84
N PRO A 50 26.28 -4.30 -23.40
CA PRO A 50 27.31 -4.06 -22.41
C PRO A 50 27.02 -4.91 -21.17
N LYS A 51 28.06 -5.56 -20.66
CA LYS A 51 27.97 -6.40 -19.46
C LYS A 51 27.35 -5.59 -18.32
N PRO A 52 26.38 -6.13 -17.57
CA PRO A 52 25.80 -5.44 -16.41
C PRO A 52 26.92 -4.99 -15.46
N GLU A 53 26.84 -3.76 -14.98
CA GLU A 53 27.81 -3.23 -14.02
C GLU A 53 27.68 -3.98 -12.69
N THR A 54 28.82 -4.37 -12.12
CA THR A 54 28.83 -5.03 -10.81
C THR A 54 28.51 -4.03 -9.70
N PRO A 55 27.95 -4.48 -8.55
CA PRO A 55 27.69 -3.60 -7.40
C PRO A 55 28.93 -2.82 -6.93
N LYS A 56 30.12 -3.41 -7.10
CA LYS A 56 31.39 -2.75 -6.79
C LYS A 56 31.70 -1.62 -7.76
N GLU A 57 31.50 -1.83 -9.07
CA GLU A 57 31.72 -0.81 -10.08
C GLU A 57 30.78 0.39 -9.88
N ILE A 58 29.51 0.16 -9.56
CA ILE A 58 28.54 1.22 -9.24
C ILE A 58 29.03 2.04 -8.03
N LYS A 59 29.40 1.37 -6.92
CA LYS A 59 29.93 2.05 -5.72
C LYS A 59 31.21 2.85 -6.02
N ASP A 60 32.12 2.28 -6.81
CA ASP A 60 33.39 2.91 -7.17
C ASP A 60 33.19 4.13 -8.10
N GLN A 61 32.20 4.09 -9.00
CA GLN A 61 31.84 5.22 -9.86
C GLN A 61 31.23 6.38 -9.05
N ILE A 62 30.32 6.09 -8.12
CA ILE A 62 29.68 7.11 -7.27
C ILE A 62 30.71 7.78 -6.36
N ASN A 63 31.58 6.99 -5.73
CA ASN A 63 32.62 7.52 -4.84
C ASN A 63 33.62 8.41 -5.57
N LYS A 64 33.85 8.21 -6.87
CA LYS A 64 34.69 9.09 -7.69
C LYS A 64 34.03 10.42 -8.05
N ASN A 65 32.70 10.49 -8.03
CA ASN A 65 31.93 11.65 -8.52
C ASN A 65 31.32 12.52 -7.40
N LYS A 66 31.60 12.23 -6.12
CA LYS A 66 31.06 13.00 -4.98
C LYS A 66 31.77 14.38 -4.85
N PRO A 67 31.07 15.52 -5.02
CA PRO A 67 31.66 16.83 -4.76
C PRO A 67 31.82 17.07 -3.26
N SER A 68 32.87 17.79 -2.84
CA SER A 68 33.08 18.17 -1.44
C SER A 68 31.97 19.11 -0.93
N GLU A 69 31.27 18.72 0.13
CA GLU A 69 30.20 19.53 0.76
C GLU A 69 30.72 20.89 1.27
N GLN A 70 30.16 21.98 0.75
CA GLN A 70 30.25 23.31 1.35
C GLN A 70 28.99 23.59 2.19
N LYS A 71 29.21 24.07 3.41
CA LYS A 71 28.20 24.52 4.37
C LYS A 71 27.34 25.67 3.80
N PRO A 72 26.00 25.68 3.97
CA PRO A 72 25.17 26.83 3.60
C PRO A 72 25.30 27.97 4.63
N GLU A 73 25.48 29.21 4.15
CA GLU A 73 25.36 30.45 4.93
C GLU A 73 23.88 30.86 5.12
N GLU A 74 23.56 31.42 6.29
CA GLU A 74 22.23 31.92 6.68
C GLU A 74 21.81 33.18 5.88
N PRO A 75 20.52 33.31 5.48
CA PRO A 75 20.00 34.57 4.95
C PRO A 75 19.57 35.54 6.07
N LYS A 76 20.10 36.77 6.01
CA LYS A 76 19.75 37.90 6.88
C LYS A 76 18.37 38.47 6.55
N ALA A 77 17.60 38.76 7.59
CA ALA A 77 16.29 39.41 7.56
C ALA A 77 16.37 40.89 7.10
N GLN A 78 15.38 41.32 6.31
CA GLN A 78 15.11 42.73 6.01
C GLN A 78 13.79 43.18 6.65
N ASN A 79 13.85 44.35 7.27
CA ASN A 79 12.79 45.03 8.01
C ASN A 79 11.88 45.85 7.05
N PRO A 80 10.56 45.96 7.27
CA PRO A 80 9.67 46.74 6.40
C PRO A 80 9.48 48.16 6.95
N GLU A 81 9.61 49.18 6.10
CA GLU A 81 9.28 50.57 6.44
C GLU A 81 8.13 51.14 5.59
N ALA A 82 7.21 51.77 6.30
CA ALA A 82 6.41 52.96 5.96
C ALA A 82 5.35 52.88 4.84
N SER A 83 4.12 52.59 5.28
CA SER A 83 2.86 52.97 4.64
C SER A 83 2.71 54.50 4.52
N LYS A 84 2.45 55.00 3.31
CA LYS A 84 1.92 56.35 3.08
C LYS A 84 0.39 56.29 3.00
N GLU A 85 -0.28 57.09 3.83
CA GLU A 85 -1.73 57.31 3.78
C GLU A 85 -2.14 58.00 2.47
N VAL A 86 -3.20 57.49 1.84
CA VAL A 86 -3.93 58.13 0.74
C VAL A 86 -5.29 58.55 1.29
N PRO A 87 -5.74 59.81 1.09
CA PRO A 87 -6.98 60.33 1.67
C PRO A 87 -8.22 59.65 1.04
N PRO A 88 -9.40 59.70 1.72
CA PRO A 88 -10.57 58.96 1.30
C PRO A 88 -11.11 59.51 -0.02
N SER A 89 -10.99 58.72 -1.10
CA SER A 89 -11.73 58.98 -2.33
C SER A 89 -13.19 58.55 -2.14
N THR A 90 -14.07 59.52 -2.35
CA THR A 90 -15.53 59.43 -2.40
C THR A 90 -15.99 58.13 -3.10
N GLU A 91 -16.81 57.33 -2.40
CA GLU A 91 -17.43 56.12 -2.96
C GLU A 91 -18.30 56.50 -4.16
N TYR A 92 -17.83 56.20 -5.36
CA TYR A 92 -18.67 56.16 -6.56
C TYR A 92 -19.23 54.75 -6.70
N SER A 93 -20.53 54.61 -6.42
CA SER A 93 -21.29 53.37 -6.61
C SER A 93 -21.53 53.11 -8.11
N GLN A 94 -20.52 52.67 -8.86
CA GLN A 94 -20.79 51.93 -10.09
C GLN A 94 -21.08 50.47 -9.71
N GLN A 95 -22.15 49.89 -10.28
CA GLN A 95 -22.65 48.57 -9.91
C GLN A 95 -21.69 47.47 -10.40
N ILE A 96 -20.73 47.10 -9.54
CA ILE A 96 -19.97 45.86 -9.64
C ILE A 96 -20.96 44.70 -9.49
N GLU A 97 -21.15 43.91 -10.55
CA GLU A 97 -22.01 42.72 -10.52
C GLU A 97 -21.19 41.53 -10.00
N ILE A 98 -21.51 41.08 -8.78
CA ILE A 98 -20.95 39.85 -8.22
C ILE A 98 -21.82 38.68 -8.67
N VAL A 99 -21.31 37.87 -9.59
CA VAL A 99 -22.07 36.73 -10.15
C VAL A 99 -21.92 35.47 -9.31
N LYS A 100 -20.86 35.37 -8.50
CA LYS A 100 -20.60 34.22 -7.62
C LYS A 100 -19.64 34.59 -6.49
N ILE A 101 -19.88 34.05 -5.30
CA ILE A 101 -18.92 34.03 -4.20
C ILE A 101 -18.73 32.60 -3.72
N GLU A 102 -17.48 32.20 -3.51
CA GLU A 102 -17.11 30.90 -2.95
C GLU A 102 -16.19 31.08 -1.74
N THR A 103 -16.45 30.30 -0.68
CA THR A 103 -15.60 30.14 0.49
C THR A 103 -14.66 28.96 0.30
N PHE A 104 -13.41 29.11 0.74
CA PHE A 104 -12.45 28.03 0.76
C PHE A 104 -11.74 27.99 2.13
N PRO A 105 -11.89 26.88 2.89
CA PRO A 105 -12.66 25.67 2.57
C PRO A 105 -14.19 25.91 2.57
N ALA A 106 -14.92 25.07 1.83
CA ALA A 106 -16.30 25.33 1.39
C ALA A 106 -17.32 25.47 2.53
N ASP A 107 -17.13 24.89 3.71
CA ASP A 107 -18.09 24.98 4.82
C ASP A 107 -17.41 24.85 6.20
N LYS A 108 -17.83 25.72 7.15
CA LYS A 108 -17.49 25.80 8.59
C LYS A 108 -15.98 25.90 8.96
N LEU A 109 -15.64 26.86 9.81
CA LEU A 109 -14.27 27.15 10.24
C LEU A 109 -13.94 26.48 11.58
N ILE A 110 -12.87 25.69 11.61
CA ILE A 110 -12.14 25.41 12.85
C ILE A 110 -11.02 26.44 12.97
N ALA A 111 -10.91 27.07 14.14
CA ALA A 111 -9.95 28.13 14.43
C ALA A 111 -8.52 27.59 14.57
N LEU A 112 -7.98 26.97 13.52
CA LEU A 112 -6.62 26.48 13.46
C LEU A 112 -5.97 27.08 12.21
N ASP A 113 -5.29 28.20 12.46
CA ASP A 113 -4.54 29.09 11.56
C ASP A 113 -5.32 30.08 10.69
N GLY A 114 -6.66 30.11 10.76
CA GLY A 114 -7.45 31.25 10.31
C GLY A 114 -7.22 31.67 8.86
N ARG A 115 -6.86 30.76 7.95
CA ARG A 115 -6.71 31.05 6.51
C ARG A 115 -7.99 30.70 5.77
N LEU A 116 -9.01 31.53 5.90
CA LEU A 116 -10.18 31.48 5.03
C LEU A 116 -9.87 32.29 3.77
N SER A 117 -10.11 31.75 2.58
CA SER A 117 -10.10 32.54 1.34
C SER A 117 -11.51 32.66 0.78
N LEU A 118 -11.87 33.87 0.38
CA LEU A 118 -13.05 34.12 -0.44
C LEU A 118 -12.62 34.40 -1.87
N VAL A 119 -13.33 33.80 -2.82
CA VAL A 119 -13.22 34.12 -4.24
C VAL A 119 -14.53 34.75 -4.68
N ALA A 120 -14.47 35.99 -5.17
CA ALA A 120 -15.60 36.64 -5.82
C ALA A 120 -15.37 36.69 -7.32
N SER A 121 -16.32 36.16 -8.10
CA SER A 121 -16.36 36.38 -9.55
C SER A 121 -17.11 37.67 -9.84
N VAL A 122 -16.39 38.64 -10.36
CA VAL A 122 -16.89 39.97 -10.70
C VAL A 122 -17.08 40.05 -12.21
N LYS A 123 -18.26 40.44 -12.66
CA LYS A 123 -18.54 40.70 -14.07
C LYS A 123 -18.72 42.19 -14.32
N ASN A 124 -18.10 42.69 -15.38
CA ASN A 124 -18.30 44.06 -15.81
C ASN A 124 -19.53 44.17 -16.74
N PRO A 125 -20.50 45.05 -16.45
CA PRO A 125 -21.57 45.38 -17.38
C PRO A 125 -21.05 45.77 -18.77
N THR A 126 -21.79 45.42 -19.82
CA THR A 126 -21.38 45.64 -21.23
C THR A 126 -21.31 47.12 -21.64
N ASN A 127 -21.74 48.05 -20.79
CA ASN A 127 -21.85 49.48 -21.06
C ASN A 127 -20.86 50.36 -20.28
N SER A 128 -19.92 49.79 -19.51
CA SER A 128 -18.93 50.54 -18.73
C SER A 128 -17.60 49.79 -18.62
N ALA A 129 -16.47 50.49 -18.47
CA ALA A 129 -15.19 49.88 -18.10
C ALA A 129 -14.95 50.09 -16.59
N LEU A 130 -14.53 49.04 -15.87
CA LEU A 130 -14.29 49.09 -14.42
C LEU A 130 -12.79 49.17 -14.06
N ALA A 131 -11.97 49.66 -14.98
CA ALA A 131 -10.53 49.84 -14.79
C ALA A 131 -10.21 50.71 -13.57
N GLY A 132 -9.50 50.14 -12.58
CA GLY A 132 -9.08 50.85 -11.37
C GLY A 132 -10.13 50.94 -10.26
N GLN A 133 -11.28 50.28 -10.42
CA GLN A 133 -12.28 50.17 -9.34
C GLN A 133 -11.80 49.21 -8.24
N THR A 134 -12.38 49.28 -7.05
CA THR A 134 -12.05 48.35 -5.96
C THR A 134 -13.27 47.60 -5.45
N VAL A 135 -13.09 46.31 -5.18
CA VAL A 135 -14.06 45.46 -4.47
C VAL A 135 -13.62 45.38 -3.01
N ALA A 136 -14.54 45.66 -2.10
CA ALA A 136 -14.30 45.59 -0.66
C ALA A 136 -14.93 44.34 -0.05
N LEU A 137 -14.16 43.67 0.79
CA LEU A 137 -14.60 42.66 1.72
C LEU A 137 -14.89 43.32 3.07
N LEU A 138 -16.07 43.08 3.61
CA LEU A 138 -16.48 43.45 4.95
C LEU A 138 -16.51 42.20 5.85
N LEU A 139 -15.96 42.32 7.06
CA LEU A 139 -16.09 41.32 8.13
C LEU A 139 -16.84 41.97 9.29
N ASP A 140 -17.95 41.37 9.72
CA ASP A 140 -18.86 41.89 10.74
C ASP A 140 -19.23 43.36 10.51
N GLY A 141 -19.53 43.69 9.25
CA GLY A 141 -19.92 45.03 8.81
C GLY A 141 -18.77 46.05 8.71
N LYS A 142 -17.52 45.65 8.95
CA LYS A 142 -16.34 46.54 8.87
C LYS A 142 -15.47 46.23 7.65
N PRO A 143 -14.94 47.23 6.93
CA PRO A 143 -13.95 47.02 5.88
C PRO A 143 -12.77 46.20 6.39
N PHE A 144 -12.58 45.05 5.79
CA PHE A 144 -11.55 44.09 6.16
C PHE A 144 -10.42 44.07 5.12
N GLN A 145 -10.77 43.93 3.84
CA GLN A 145 -9.80 43.99 2.72
C GLN A 145 -10.39 44.69 1.50
N ARG A 146 -9.53 45.22 0.63
CA ARG A 146 -9.89 45.79 -0.66
C ARG A 146 -8.98 45.23 -1.76
N ARG A 147 -9.54 45.05 -2.94
CA ARG A 147 -8.82 44.56 -4.13
C ARG A 147 -9.21 45.39 -5.34
N SER A 148 -8.23 45.84 -6.11
CA SER A 148 -8.48 46.52 -7.36
C SER A 148 -8.91 45.52 -8.43
N ILE A 149 -9.82 45.96 -9.29
CA ILE A 149 -10.25 45.24 -10.49
C ILE A 149 -9.89 46.07 -11.72
N ASP A 150 -9.61 45.37 -12.81
CA ASP A 150 -9.34 45.97 -14.11
C ASP A 150 -10.03 45.13 -15.18
N LEU A 151 -11.22 45.60 -15.60
CA LEU A 151 -12.13 44.84 -16.47
C LEU A 151 -12.62 45.72 -17.61
N SER A 152 -12.52 45.20 -18.83
CA SER A 152 -13.18 45.76 -20.01
C SER A 152 -14.68 45.40 -20.00
N PRO A 153 -15.54 46.12 -20.75
CA PRO A 153 -16.98 45.84 -20.78
C PRO A 153 -17.28 44.38 -21.17
N GLY A 154 -18.09 43.68 -20.36
CA GLY A 154 -18.48 42.29 -20.58
C GLY A 154 -17.53 41.21 -20.03
N GLU A 155 -16.34 41.58 -19.53
CA GLU A 155 -15.37 40.63 -18.97
C GLU A 155 -15.72 40.18 -17.54
N THR A 156 -15.16 39.03 -17.14
CA THR A 156 -15.28 38.48 -15.77
C THR A 156 -13.90 38.21 -15.19
N GLN A 157 -13.70 38.56 -13.92
CA GLN A 157 -12.46 38.33 -13.17
C GLN A 157 -12.76 37.71 -11.81
N SER A 158 -11.97 36.72 -11.41
CA SER A 158 -11.98 36.19 -10.04
C SER A 158 -11.07 37.03 -9.15
N VAL A 159 -11.58 37.44 -8.00
CA VAL A 159 -10.89 38.30 -7.02
C VAL A 159 -10.77 37.55 -5.70
N TYR A 160 -9.54 37.41 -5.21
CA TYR A 160 -9.21 36.64 -4.01
C TYR A 160 -9.03 37.52 -2.78
N PHE A 161 -9.70 37.16 -1.68
CA PHE A 161 -9.59 37.79 -0.38
C PHE A 161 -9.16 36.76 0.67
N ALA A 162 -8.00 36.97 1.29
CA ALA A 162 -7.55 36.14 2.41
C ALA A 162 -8.11 36.74 3.71
N ILE A 163 -8.71 35.94 4.58
CA ILE A 163 -9.34 36.40 5.82
C ILE A 163 -8.56 35.84 6.99
N GLU A 164 -7.56 36.60 7.43
CA GLU A 164 -6.68 36.26 8.55
C GLU A 164 -7.19 36.89 9.86
N GLY A 165 -7.06 36.19 10.99
CA GLY A 165 -7.35 36.78 12.31
C GLY A 165 -8.83 36.93 12.67
N ILE A 166 -9.71 36.08 12.12
CA ILE A 166 -11.10 35.95 12.61
C ILE A 166 -11.07 35.51 14.08
N LYS A 167 -12.04 35.98 14.89
CA LYS A 167 -12.13 35.56 16.29
C LYS A 167 -12.41 34.05 16.38
N PRO A 168 -11.90 33.36 17.42
CA PRO A 168 -11.98 31.89 17.48
C PRO A 168 -13.39 31.30 17.60
N ALA A 169 -14.36 32.03 18.18
CA ALA A 169 -15.73 31.55 18.38
C ALA A 169 -16.78 32.55 17.93
N GLY A 170 -17.83 32.05 17.27
CA GLY A 170 -19.07 32.76 16.99
C GLY A 170 -19.49 32.74 15.52
N ALA A 171 -20.72 33.18 15.27
CA ALA A 171 -21.17 33.48 13.92
C ALA A 171 -20.61 34.84 13.50
N HIS A 172 -19.92 34.86 12.35
CA HIS A 172 -19.40 36.04 11.69
C HIS A 172 -20.15 36.25 10.38
N GLU A 173 -20.41 37.52 10.07
CA GLU A 173 -21.00 37.88 8.78
C GLU A 173 -19.91 38.42 7.87
N VAL A 174 -19.74 37.78 6.72
CA VAL A 174 -18.79 38.21 5.71
C VAL A 174 -19.57 38.70 4.50
N GLN A 175 -19.23 39.89 4.03
CA GLN A 175 -19.99 40.56 2.98
C GLN A 175 -19.06 41.12 1.90
N ILE A 176 -19.38 40.84 0.64
CA ILE A 176 -18.74 41.47 -0.52
C ILE A 176 -19.84 42.24 -1.26
N ASN A 177 -19.74 43.56 -1.27
CA ASN A 177 -20.80 44.45 -1.76
C ASN A 177 -22.16 44.17 -1.09
N GLN A 178 -23.20 43.69 -1.80
CA GLN A 178 -24.53 43.39 -1.23
C GLN A 178 -24.73 41.91 -0.86
N GLN A 179 -23.79 41.02 -1.19
CA GLN A 179 -23.91 39.59 -0.91
C GLN A 179 -23.28 39.26 0.44
N LYS A 180 -24.05 38.58 1.29
CA LYS A 180 -23.68 38.19 2.66
C LYS A 180 -23.54 36.68 2.77
N ILE A 181 -22.53 36.24 3.49
CA ILE A 181 -22.27 34.84 3.83
C ILE A 181 -22.07 34.76 5.34
N SER A 182 -22.84 33.92 6.01
CA SER A 182 -22.63 33.61 7.42
C SER A 182 -21.59 32.51 7.56
N VAL A 183 -20.51 32.77 8.28
CA VAL A 183 -19.49 31.78 8.64
C VAL A 183 -19.53 31.57 10.15
N SER A 184 -19.43 30.33 10.61
CA SER A 184 -19.32 30.02 12.04
C SER A 184 -17.91 29.54 12.33
N ALA A 185 -17.23 30.25 13.23
CA ALA A 185 -15.94 29.84 13.79
C ALA A 185 -16.19 29.13 15.12
N PHE A 186 -15.57 27.95 15.29
CA PHE A 186 -15.60 27.22 16.55
C PHE A 186 -14.26 27.33 17.28
N ASP A 187 -14.33 27.65 18.57
CA ASP A 187 -13.15 27.66 19.43
C ASP A 187 -12.86 26.23 19.87
N ALA A 188 -11.82 25.63 19.28
CA ALA A 188 -11.38 24.28 19.61
C ALA A 188 -11.06 24.10 21.10
N SER A 189 -10.69 25.17 21.82
CA SER A 189 -10.44 25.12 23.27
C SER A 189 -11.72 24.97 24.11
N SER A 190 -12.88 25.28 23.53
CA SER A 190 -14.20 25.12 24.14
C SER A 190 -14.84 23.75 23.88
N ALA A 191 -14.21 22.90 23.04
CA ALA A 191 -14.61 21.51 22.89
C ALA A 191 -14.58 20.83 24.27
N PRO A 192 -15.50 19.90 24.58
CA PRO A 192 -15.46 19.16 25.82
C PRO A 192 -14.07 18.53 25.95
N GLN A 193 -13.27 19.03 26.91
CA GLN A 193 -12.00 18.44 27.25
C GLN A 193 -12.31 17.00 27.67
N ARG A 194 -11.85 16.04 26.88
CA ARG A 194 -11.93 14.63 27.26
C ARG A 194 -11.16 14.50 28.59
N PRO A 195 -11.64 13.71 29.56
CA PRO A 195 -10.91 13.54 30.81
C PRO A 195 -9.48 13.06 30.51
N ASN A 196 -8.49 13.93 30.75
CA ASN A 196 -7.06 13.75 30.45
C ASN A 196 -6.37 12.68 31.32
N SER A 197 -7.06 11.62 31.75
CA SER A 197 -6.55 10.73 32.80
C SER A 197 -5.41 9.80 32.36
N PHE A 198 -5.09 9.72 31.06
CA PHE A 198 -4.09 8.79 30.52
C PHE A 198 -3.12 9.38 29.48
N ILE A 199 -2.92 10.71 29.45
CA ILE A 199 -1.88 11.29 28.58
C ILE A 199 -0.49 10.88 29.12
N PRO A 200 0.37 10.24 28.30
CA PRO A 200 1.70 9.83 28.72
C PRO A 200 2.61 11.04 28.95
N SER A 201 3.73 10.84 29.64
CA SER A 201 4.76 11.88 29.81
C SER A 201 5.51 12.21 28.50
N ASP A 202 5.50 11.29 27.53
CA ASP A 202 6.14 11.43 26.22
C ASP A 202 5.16 11.03 25.09
N PRO A 203 4.12 11.83 24.84
CA PRO A 203 3.15 11.57 23.77
C PRO A 203 3.76 11.79 22.38
N LYS A 204 3.21 11.12 21.37
CA LYS A 204 3.50 11.47 19.96
C LYS A 204 2.56 12.57 19.51
N PHE A 205 3.11 13.60 18.89
CA PHE A 205 2.33 14.64 18.23
C PHE A 205 2.15 14.27 16.76
N VAL A 206 0.90 14.37 16.27
CA VAL A 206 0.54 14.19 14.87
C VAL A 206 0.17 15.56 14.31
N GLY A 207 0.76 15.91 13.16
CA GLY A 207 0.63 17.24 12.58
C GLY A 207 0.60 17.23 11.05
N ALA A 208 0.84 18.39 10.45
CA ALA A 208 0.78 18.55 9.00
C ALA A 208 1.75 17.62 8.25
N ALA A 209 2.91 17.30 8.86
CA ALA A 209 3.89 16.36 8.31
C ALA A 209 3.37 14.92 8.17
N GLN A 210 2.31 14.56 8.91
CA GLN A 210 1.60 13.29 8.83
C GLN A 210 0.26 13.43 8.08
N GLY A 211 0.00 14.57 7.44
CA GLY A 211 -1.27 14.80 6.74
C GLY A 211 -2.42 15.24 7.65
N LEU A 212 -2.17 15.67 8.88
CA LEU A 212 -3.17 16.34 9.70
C LEU A 212 -3.19 17.83 9.34
N THR A 213 -3.74 18.17 8.17
CA THR A 213 -3.73 19.55 7.63
C THR A 213 -4.91 20.38 8.14
N ALA A 214 -5.98 19.75 8.59
CA ALA A 214 -7.09 20.38 9.28
C ALA A 214 -7.27 19.74 10.66
N LEU A 215 -6.95 20.48 11.72
CA LEU A 215 -7.15 20.00 13.08
C LEU A 215 -8.65 19.85 13.40
N GLY A 216 -8.97 18.86 14.22
CA GLY A 216 -10.34 18.33 14.32
C GLY A 216 -11.03 18.53 15.65
N LEU A 217 -12.30 18.15 15.67
CA LEU A 217 -13.11 18.08 16.89
C LEU A 217 -13.53 16.64 17.14
N PRO A 218 -13.50 16.22 18.41
CA PRO A 218 -13.84 14.86 18.80
C PRO A 218 -15.33 14.57 18.59
N GLY A 219 -15.64 13.35 18.19
CA GLY A 219 -17.01 12.85 18.16
C GLY A 219 -17.39 12.08 16.91
N GLY A 220 -18.46 11.30 17.04
CA GLY A 220 -19.18 10.70 15.93
C GLY A 220 -18.68 9.32 15.52
N ASN A 221 -19.30 8.85 14.44
CA ASN A 221 -19.20 7.49 13.93
C ASN A 221 -18.64 7.53 12.52
N LEU A 222 -17.63 6.73 12.21
CA LEU A 222 -17.11 6.56 10.84
C LEU A 222 -17.41 5.15 10.36
N ILE A 223 -18.01 5.01 9.18
CA ILE A 223 -18.36 3.71 8.60
C ILE A 223 -17.56 3.49 7.31
N ILE A 224 -16.74 2.45 7.29
CA ILE A 224 -15.92 2.06 6.13
C ILE A 224 -16.12 0.58 5.79
N PRO A 225 -15.95 0.18 4.52
CA PRO A 225 -16.13 -1.20 4.09
C PRO A 225 -14.94 -2.10 4.46
N ILE A 226 -15.21 -3.38 4.69
CA ILE A 226 -14.26 -4.51 4.70
C ILE A 226 -14.85 -5.66 3.88
N THR A 227 -14.04 -6.52 3.27
CA THR A 227 -14.55 -7.56 2.33
C THR A 227 -15.20 -8.74 3.07
N ASN A 228 -14.68 -9.12 4.22
CA ASN A 228 -15.18 -10.18 5.09
C ASN A 228 -14.96 -9.79 6.57
N GLY A 229 -15.49 -10.58 7.50
CA GLY A 229 -15.19 -10.39 8.92
C GLY A 229 -13.93 -11.15 9.36
N PRO A 230 -13.39 -10.84 10.56
CA PRO A 230 -12.13 -11.43 11.03
C PRO A 230 -12.24 -12.94 11.27
N ARG A 231 -11.14 -13.65 11.05
CA ARG A 231 -11.00 -15.08 11.40
C ARG A 231 -10.42 -15.29 12.80
N THR A 232 -9.69 -14.30 13.30
CA THR A 232 -9.11 -14.21 14.64
C THR A 232 -8.92 -12.74 15.00
N LEU A 233 -8.68 -12.41 16.26
CA LEU A 233 -8.26 -11.07 16.71
C LEU A 233 -6.81 -11.10 17.24
N ASN A 234 -6.10 -12.21 17.05
CA ASN A 234 -4.69 -12.35 17.37
C ASN A 234 -3.80 -11.86 16.21
N PRO A 235 -3.05 -10.75 16.38
CA PRO A 235 -2.22 -10.21 15.29
C PRO A 235 -1.07 -11.12 14.89
N VAL A 236 -0.63 -12.05 15.75
CA VAL A 236 0.53 -12.93 15.50
C VAL A 236 0.23 -14.02 14.47
N ILE A 237 -1.04 -14.41 14.36
CA ILE A 237 -1.48 -15.54 13.52
C ILE A 237 -2.42 -15.10 12.40
N ALA A 238 -2.59 -13.78 12.22
CA ALA A 238 -3.45 -13.21 11.20
C ALA A 238 -2.93 -13.53 9.79
N THR A 239 -3.80 -14.03 8.92
CA THR A 239 -3.44 -14.37 7.53
C THR A 239 -4.36 -13.75 6.50
N ASP A 240 -5.55 -13.28 6.91
CA ASP A 240 -6.52 -12.61 6.05
C ASP A 240 -6.49 -11.07 6.23
N THR A 241 -6.80 -10.35 5.15
CA THR A 241 -6.77 -8.88 5.10
C THR A 241 -7.64 -8.22 6.16
N ALA A 242 -8.88 -8.69 6.37
CA ALA A 242 -9.78 -8.07 7.35
C ALA A 242 -9.24 -8.18 8.78
N THR A 243 -8.73 -9.34 9.18
CA THR A 243 -8.08 -9.49 10.49
C THR A 243 -6.89 -8.53 10.65
N ILE A 244 -6.04 -8.39 9.61
CA ILE A 244 -4.87 -7.49 9.64
C ILE A 244 -5.32 -6.04 9.82
N GLU A 245 -6.30 -5.59 9.04
CA GLU A 245 -6.84 -4.22 9.14
C GLU A 245 -7.44 -3.92 10.52
N ILE A 246 -8.21 -4.86 11.08
CA ILE A 246 -8.82 -4.73 12.41
C ILE A 246 -7.75 -4.68 13.49
N THR A 247 -6.86 -5.67 13.52
CA THR A 247 -5.86 -5.79 14.58
C THR A 247 -4.85 -4.63 14.55
N ARG A 248 -4.59 -4.04 13.38
CA ARG A 248 -3.79 -2.82 13.28
C ARG A 248 -4.43 -1.60 13.97
N GLN A 249 -5.75 -1.53 14.07
CA GLN A 249 -6.44 -0.49 14.87
C GLN A 249 -6.35 -0.73 16.38
N LEU A 250 -6.12 -1.97 16.80
CA LEU A 250 -6.11 -2.38 18.21
C LEU A 250 -4.70 -2.29 18.82
N ASN A 251 -3.66 -2.41 18.00
CA ASN A 251 -2.28 -2.55 18.46
C ASN A 251 -1.41 -1.32 18.15
N GLY A 252 -0.25 -1.25 18.81
CA GLY A 252 0.76 -0.22 18.59
C GLY A 252 2.07 -0.82 18.09
N PHE A 253 2.87 0.00 17.42
CA PHE A 253 4.08 -0.42 16.70
C PHE A 253 5.28 0.41 17.16
N LEU A 254 6.46 -0.21 17.22
CA LEU A 254 7.70 0.50 17.62
C LEU A 254 8.04 1.62 16.63
N ILE A 255 7.87 1.31 15.35
CA ILE A 255 8.08 2.21 14.23
C ILE A 255 6.72 2.38 13.55
N GLU A 256 6.45 3.57 13.05
CA GLU A 256 5.28 3.82 12.19
C GLU A 256 5.77 4.20 10.80
N LEU A 257 4.93 4.02 9.79
CA LEU A 257 5.18 4.60 8.47
C LEU A 257 4.50 5.95 8.42
N ASN A 258 5.16 6.96 7.88
CA ASN A 258 4.52 8.24 7.65
C ASN A 258 3.41 8.06 6.60
N PRO A 259 2.16 8.48 6.86
CA PRO A 259 1.05 8.22 5.95
C PRO A 259 1.16 8.95 4.60
N LEU A 260 1.98 10.01 4.52
CA LEU A 260 2.21 10.77 3.27
C LEU A 260 3.42 10.26 2.49
N THR A 261 4.56 10.04 3.18
CA THR A 261 5.84 9.69 2.55
C THR A 261 6.12 8.19 2.55
N GLN A 262 5.42 7.42 3.38
CA GLN A 262 5.65 5.98 3.63
C GLN A 262 7.05 5.67 4.19
N GLU A 263 7.75 6.67 4.70
CA GLU A 263 9.05 6.51 5.36
C GLU A 263 8.88 6.11 6.84
N PRO A 264 9.79 5.29 7.40
CA PRO A 264 9.80 4.99 8.82
C PRO A 264 9.94 6.24 9.70
N GLU A 265 9.05 6.40 10.68
CA GLU A 265 9.07 7.47 11.69
C GLU A 265 8.87 6.92 13.11
N PRO A 266 9.21 7.69 14.17
CA PRO A 266 9.01 7.27 15.55
C PRO A 266 7.57 6.84 15.86
N GLY A 267 7.41 5.61 16.32
CA GLY A 267 6.16 5.05 16.86
C GLY A 267 6.21 5.01 18.39
N LEU A 268 5.99 3.83 18.98
CA LEU A 268 6.21 3.56 20.41
C LEU A 268 7.69 3.73 20.81
N ALA A 269 8.62 3.56 19.87
CA ALA A 269 9.98 4.06 20.01
C ALA A 269 10.00 5.56 19.64
N SER A 270 10.35 6.44 20.58
CA SER A 270 10.47 7.88 20.35
C SER A 270 11.69 8.25 19.52
N SER A 271 12.74 7.43 19.55
CA SER A 271 13.91 7.53 18.69
C SER A 271 14.66 6.20 18.59
N TRP A 272 15.64 6.14 17.70
CA TRP A 272 16.54 5.01 17.58
C TRP A 272 17.96 5.43 17.19
N GLU A 273 18.93 4.56 17.46
CA GLU A 273 20.33 4.75 17.10
C GLU A 273 20.93 3.45 16.56
N PHE A 274 21.59 3.52 15.40
CA PHE A 274 22.39 2.42 14.88
C PHE A 274 23.84 2.51 15.38
N SER A 275 24.46 1.35 15.63
CA SER A 275 25.92 1.27 15.75
C SER A 275 26.58 1.65 14.42
N SER A 276 27.87 2.01 14.46
CA SER A 276 28.63 2.38 13.26
C SER A 276 28.72 1.25 12.23
N ASP A 277 28.59 -0.01 12.65
CA ASP A 277 28.57 -1.19 11.79
C ASP A 277 27.15 -1.66 11.42
N TYR A 278 26.11 -0.95 11.88
CA TYR A 278 24.70 -1.23 11.61
C TYR A 278 24.21 -2.63 12.04
N LYS A 279 24.92 -3.24 12.99
CA LYS A 279 24.53 -4.52 13.58
C LYS A 279 23.86 -4.38 14.94
N GLU A 280 23.85 -3.20 15.52
CA GLU A 280 23.09 -2.91 16.74
C GLU A 280 22.13 -1.76 16.46
N LEU A 281 20.88 -1.93 16.89
CA LEU A 281 19.83 -0.92 16.83
C LEU A 281 19.28 -0.72 18.24
N LYS A 282 19.54 0.44 18.82
CA LYS A 282 18.95 0.85 20.10
C LYS A 282 17.65 1.58 19.85
N LEU A 283 16.59 1.18 20.54
CA LEU A 283 15.26 1.77 20.47
C LEU A 283 14.94 2.41 21.83
N PHE A 284 14.72 3.72 21.83
CA PHE A 284 14.31 4.48 23.00
C PHE A 284 12.78 4.52 23.05
N LEU A 285 12.18 3.93 24.08
CA LEU A 285 10.73 3.79 24.19
C LEU A 285 10.09 5.02 24.85
N ARG A 286 8.88 5.34 24.43
CA ARG A 286 8.06 6.39 25.04
C ARG A 286 7.72 6.07 26.49
N ARG A 287 7.76 7.10 27.35
CA ARG A 287 7.51 6.99 28.79
C ARG A 287 6.05 7.28 29.16
N GLY A 288 5.49 6.46 30.05
CA GLY A 288 4.14 6.62 30.58
C GLY A 288 3.02 6.23 29.62
N VAL A 289 3.36 5.61 28.48
CA VAL A 289 2.38 5.01 27.57
C VAL A 289 1.70 3.86 28.28
N LYS A 290 0.39 3.70 28.07
CA LYS A 290 -0.41 2.64 28.68
C LYS A 290 -1.16 1.86 27.63
N PHE A 291 -1.29 0.57 27.89
CA PHE A 291 -2.27 -0.27 27.23
C PHE A 291 -3.70 0.21 27.53
N SER A 292 -4.66 -0.23 26.73
CA SER A 292 -6.08 0.12 26.88
C SER A 292 -6.69 -0.25 28.24
N ASP A 293 -6.07 -1.16 28.99
CA ASP A 293 -6.48 -1.55 30.35
C ASP A 293 -5.78 -0.73 31.46
N GLY A 294 -4.92 0.22 31.08
CA GLY A 294 -4.21 1.13 31.98
C GLY A 294 -2.85 0.63 32.47
N THR A 295 -2.44 -0.59 32.12
CA THR A 295 -1.08 -1.09 32.42
C THR A 295 -0.04 -0.36 31.58
N GLU A 296 1.11 -0.04 32.19
CA GLU A 296 2.20 0.69 31.52
C GLU A 296 2.92 -0.17 30.48
N PHE A 297 3.22 0.42 29.32
CA PHE A 297 4.04 -0.16 28.27
C PHE A 297 5.53 0.04 28.58
N THR A 298 6.31 -1.04 28.49
CA THR A 298 7.74 -1.03 28.78
C THR A 298 8.55 -1.92 27.84
N ALA A 299 9.87 -1.92 27.99
CA ALA A 299 10.79 -2.84 27.32
C ALA A 299 10.47 -4.32 27.59
N ASP A 300 9.78 -4.66 28.69
CA ASP A 300 9.39 -6.04 28.96
C ASP A 300 8.36 -6.57 27.95
N ASP A 301 7.47 -5.71 27.46
CA ASP A 301 6.47 -6.07 26.44
C ASP A 301 7.14 -6.27 25.07
N VAL A 302 8.15 -5.46 24.77
CA VAL A 302 8.95 -5.60 23.54
C VAL A 302 9.72 -6.91 23.57
N VAL A 303 10.50 -7.18 24.62
CA VAL A 303 11.25 -8.44 24.72
C VAL A 303 10.32 -9.64 24.70
N PHE A 304 9.20 -9.59 25.43
CA PHE A 304 8.19 -10.65 25.40
C PHE A 304 7.66 -10.91 23.98
N THR A 305 7.26 -9.86 23.28
CA THR A 305 6.74 -9.97 21.91
C THR A 305 7.73 -10.68 20.99
N PHE A 306 9.00 -10.26 21.00
CA PHE A 306 9.98 -10.83 20.09
C PHE A 306 10.48 -12.20 20.55
N SER A 307 11.00 -12.30 21.77
CA SER A 307 11.71 -13.49 22.26
C SER A 307 10.77 -14.62 22.66
N ASP A 308 9.67 -14.32 23.34
CA ASP A 308 8.78 -15.33 23.93
C ASP A 308 7.64 -15.73 22.98
N VAL A 309 7.26 -14.84 22.06
CA VAL A 309 6.17 -15.05 21.10
C VAL A 309 6.69 -15.27 19.68
N LEU A 310 7.27 -14.25 19.03
CA LEU A 310 7.61 -14.34 17.60
C LEU A 310 8.71 -15.38 17.30
N PHE A 311 9.68 -15.55 18.20
CA PHE A 311 10.76 -16.53 18.01
C PHE A 311 10.46 -17.92 18.58
N ASN A 312 9.27 -18.10 19.17
CA ASN A 312 8.83 -19.38 19.67
C ASN A 312 8.34 -20.27 18.52
N SER A 313 9.03 -21.38 18.29
CA SER A 313 8.72 -22.33 17.21
C SER A 313 7.37 -23.03 17.35
N ASP A 314 6.75 -22.99 18.53
CA ASP A 314 5.43 -23.59 18.78
C ASP A 314 4.28 -22.71 18.28
N ILE A 315 4.54 -21.43 18.01
CA ILE A 315 3.54 -20.40 17.66
C ILE A 315 3.55 -20.12 16.15
N SER A 316 2.37 -19.87 15.58
CA SER A 316 2.19 -19.52 14.16
C SER A 316 2.61 -18.10 13.77
N ALA A 317 3.72 -17.59 14.30
CA ALA A 317 4.15 -16.20 14.05
C ALA A 317 4.64 -16.00 12.61
N ARG A 318 3.77 -15.57 11.70
CA ARG A 318 4.12 -15.37 10.28
C ARG A 318 5.21 -14.31 10.10
N GLU A 319 5.11 -13.23 10.86
CA GLU A 319 6.01 -12.08 10.79
C GLU A 319 7.43 -12.43 11.25
N SER A 320 7.60 -13.52 12.02
CA SER A 320 8.92 -13.99 12.47
C SER A 320 9.89 -14.24 11.31
N ALA A 321 9.38 -14.64 10.13
CA ALA A 321 10.20 -14.88 8.95
C ALA A 321 10.96 -13.62 8.51
N ALA A 322 10.34 -12.44 8.59
CA ALA A 322 10.97 -11.17 8.24
C ALA A 322 12.07 -10.74 9.25
N LEU A 323 12.08 -11.34 10.44
CA LEU A 323 13.08 -11.11 11.48
C LEU A 323 14.27 -12.08 11.40
N LYS A 324 14.27 -13.03 10.44
CA LYS A 324 15.44 -13.85 10.09
C LYS A 324 16.32 -13.12 9.08
N ILE A 325 17.36 -12.47 9.58
CA ILE A 325 18.27 -11.64 8.79
C ILE A 325 19.61 -12.37 8.67
N GLY A 326 20.09 -12.60 7.45
CA GLY A 326 21.31 -13.38 7.22
C GLY A 326 21.23 -14.83 7.74
N GLY A 327 20.03 -15.42 7.73
CA GLY A 327 19.79 -16.81 8.14
C GLY A 327 19.60 -17.03 9.64
N SER A 328 19.67 -15.99 10.48
CA SER A 328 19.45 -16.08 11.93
C SER A 328 18.43 -15.04 12.39
N TYR A 329 17.69 -15.32 13.46
CA TYR A 329 16.84 -14.31 14.08
C TYR A 329 17.70 -13.17 14.66
N VAL A 330 17.16 -11.95 14.61
CA VAL A 330 17.68 -10.86 15.44
C VAL A 330 17.57 -11.23 16.93
N THR A 331 18.50 -10.76 17.75
CA THR A 331 18.35 -10.87 19.21
C THR A 331 17.79 -9.57 19.78
N VAL A 332 16.98 -9.67 20.83
CA VAL A 332 16.33 -8.52 21.47
C VAL A 332 16.64 -8.55 22.95
N GLU A 333 17.22 -7.46 23.45
CA GLU A 333 17.69 -7.33 24.83
C GLU A 333 17.08 -6.09 25.48
N LYS A 334 16.54 -6.25 26.69
CA LYS A 334 16.18 -5.12 27.55
C LYS A 334 17.45 -4.56 28.18
N LEU A 335 17.78 -3.31 27.88
CA LEU A 335 18.88 -2.60 28.54
C LEU A 335 18.39 -1.79 29.74
N ASP A 336 17.16 -1.26 29.66
CA ASP A 336 16.45 -0.57 30.75
C ASP A 336 14.93 -0.66 30.50
N THR A 337 14.13 -0.15 31.43
CA THR A 337 12.66 -0.05 31.37
C THR A 337 12.16 0.57 30.06
N TYR A 338 12.89 1.53 29.49
CA TYR A 338 12.53 2.25 28.26
C TYR A 338 13.63 2.19 27.19
N LEU A 339 14.52 1.21 27.25
CA LEU A 339 15.59 1.04 26.28
C LEU A 339 15.74 -0.42 25.89
N VAL A 340 15.55 -0.70 24.61
CA VAL A 340 15.69 -2.03 24.01
C VAL A 340 16.81 -1.98 22.98
N GLN A 341 17.58 -3.05 22.88
CA GLN A 341 18.57 -3.22 21.83
C GLN A 341 18.26 -4.44 20.98
N LEU A 342 18.25 -4.24 19.67
CA LEU A 342 18.23 -5.31 18.68
C LEU A 342 19.66 -5.53 18.18
N ARG A 343 20.09 -6.79 18.10
CA ARG A 343 21.34 -7.16 17.41
C ARG A 343 21.01 -7.91 16.13
N LEU A 344 21.52 -7.39 15.02
CA LEU A 344 21.32 -7.92 13.68
C LEU A 344 22.55 -8.78 13.31
N PRO A 345 22.35 -10.00 12.77
CA PRO A 345 23.47 -10.86 12.35
C PRO A 345 24.34 -10.21 11.26
N VAL A 346 23.71 -9.44 10.37
CA VAL A 346 24.33 -8.66 9.30
C VAL A 346 23.67 -7.28 9.21
N PRO A 347 24.36 -6.26 8.64
CA PRO A 347 23.73 -4.96 8.40
C PRO A 347 22.47 -5.11 7.54
N PHE A 348 21.38 -4.46 7.95
CA PHE A 348 20.09 -4.57 7.26
C PHE A 348 19.28 -3.29 7.40
N ARG A 349 19.38 -2.40 6.41
CA ARG A 349 18.66 -1.11 6.33
C ARG A 349 17.14 -1.26 6.49
N PRO A 350 16.46 -2.26 5.87
CA PRO A 350 15.00 -2.35 5.92
C PRO A 350 14.42 -2.72 7.30
N ILE A 351 15.25 -2.94 8.33
CA ILE A 351 14.79 -3.34 9.66
C ILE A 351 13.73 -2.41 10.24
N LEU A 352 13.84 -1.09 10.03
CA LEU A 352 12.86 -0.13 10.56
C LEU A 352 11.46 -0.35 9.94
N HIS A 353 11.42 -0.59 8.63
CA HIS A 353 10.17 -0.88 7.95
C HIS A 353 9.61 -2.25 8.38
N VAL A 354 10.46 -3.27 8.59
CA VAL A 354 10.03 -4.56 9.18
C VAL A 354 9.38 -4.35 10.56
N LEU A 355 9.99 -3.53 11.43
CA LEU A 355 9.46 -3.21 12.76
C LEU A 355 8.13 -2.46 12.71
N SER A 356 7.81 -1.78 11.61
CA SER A 356 6.53 -1.09 11.44
C SER A 356 5.33 -2.05 11.27
N GLY A 357 5.59 -3.31 10.92
CA GLY A 357 4.59 -4.36 10.82
C GLY A 357 4.46 -5.24 12.08
N ILE A 358 5.26 -5.00 13.12
CA ILE A 358 5.26 -5.83 14.34
C ILE A 358 4.41 -5.17 15.44
N ALA A 359 3.22 -5.74 15.68
CA ALA A 359 2.37 -5.36 16.79
C ALA A 359 3.02 -5.71 18.14
N ILE A 360 3.14 -4.73 19.05
CA ILE A 360 3.59 -4.97 20.42
C ILE A 360 2.48 -5.56 21.27
N LEU A 361 2.79 -6.67 21.94
CA LEU A 361 1.83 -7.47 22.70
C LEU A 361 1.92 -7.19 24.20
N PRO A 362 0.77 -7.19 24.92
CA PRO A 362 0.73 -7.00 26.37
C PRO A 362 1.25 -8.24 27.10
N LYS A 363 2.47 -8.17 27.63
CA LYS A 363 3.07 -9.29 28.38
C LYS A 363 2.18 -9.74 29.53
N HIS A 364 1.60 -8.79 30.27
CA HIS A 364 0.77 -9.07 31.44
C HIS A 364 -0.53 -9.83 31.14
N LYS A 365 -0.99 -9.85 29.88
CA LYS A 365 -2.16 -10.65 29.46
C LYS A 365 -1.78 -12.02 28.92
N LEU A 366 -0.60 -12.11 28.29
CA LEU A 366 -0.24 -13.25 27.44
C LEU A 366 0.88 -14.12 28.01
N SER A 367 1.66 -13.63 28.99
CA SER A 367 2.77 -14.40 29.57
C SER A 367 2.32 -15.70 30.21
N ASP A 368 1.13 -15.72 30.83
CA ASP A 368 0.56 -16.94 31.42
C ASP A 368 0.23 -17.99 30.37
N LYS A 369 -0.14 -17.57 29.15
CA LYS A 369 -0.39 -18.49 28.03
C LYS A 369 0.91 -19.10 27.55
N ILE A 370 1.96 -18.29 27.42
CA ILE A 370 3.30 -18.76 27.06
C ILE A 370 3.89 -19.68 28.14
N ALA A 371 3.77 -19.32 29.43
CA ALA A 371 4.26 -20.15 30.53
C ALA A 371 3.56 -21.53 30.57
N LYS A 372 2.28 -21.58 30.17
CA LYS A 372 1.50 -22.81 30.03
C LYS A 372 1.78 -23.56 28.72
N LEU A 373 2.38 -22.91 27.73
CA LEU A 373 2.75 -23.50 26.44
C LEU A 373 3.96 -24.41 26.62
N GLN A 374 3.71 -25.58 27.20
CA GLN A 374 4.68 -26.66 27.39
C GLN A 374 4.11 -27.90 26.70
N PRO A 375 4.38 -28.11 25.40
CA PRO A 375 3.59 -29.08 24.66
C PRO A 375 3.83 -30.53 25.04
N GLY A 376 5.09 -30.93 25.23
CA GLY A 376 5.45 -32.35 25.39
C GLY A 376 4.96 -33.22 24.22
N ALA A 377 5.22 -34.52 24.27
CA ALA A 377 4.87 -35.42 23.17
C ALA A 377 3.35 -35.47 22.91
N ARG A 378 2.54 -35.51 23.97
CA ARG A 378 1.08 -35.51 23.88
C ARG A 378 0.53 -34.21 23.30
N GLY A 379 1.10 -33.06 23.67
CA GLY A 379 0.67 -31.77 23.14
C GLY A 379 0.93 -31.63 21.66
N TYR A 380 2.15 -31.96 21.21
CA TYR A 380 2.47 -31.95 19.77
C TYR A 380 1.59 -32.92 18.98
N TRP A 381 1.31 -34.11 19.51
CA TRP A 381 0.36 -35.04 18.91
C TRP A 381 -1.06 -34.45 18.82
N MET A 382 -1.56 -33.81 19.88
CA MET A 382 -2.86 -33.12 19.86
C MET A 382 -2.89 -31.99 18.84
N GLY A 383 -1.82 -31.21 18.73
CA GLY A 383 -1.68 -30.15 17.73
C GLY A 383 -1.70 -30.70 16.30
N ALA A 384 -0.97 -31.78 16.04
CA ALA A 384 -0.97 -32.46 14.75
C ALA A 384 -2.38 -32.96 14.38
N LYS A 385 -3.07 -33.61 15.34
CA LYS A 385 -4.44 -34.09 15.17
C LYS A 385 -5.42 -32.95 14.90
N SER A 386 -5.34 -31.87 15.68
CA SER A 386 -6.22 -30.70 15.54
C SER A 386 -6.05 -30.03 14.17
N LEU A 387 -4.82 -29.88 13.67
CA LEU A 387 -4.58 -29.32 12.33
C LEU A 387 -5.16 -30.21 11.22
N ILE A 388 -5.05 -31.54 11.35
CA ILE A 388 -5.67 -32.48 10.41
C ILE A 388 -7.20 -32.35 10.44
N GLU A 389 -7.80 -32.28 11.64
CA GLU A 389 -9.24 -32.16 11.82
C GLU A 389 -9.78 -30.83 11.26
N GLN A 390 -9.11 -29.71 11.56
CA GLN A 390 -9.48 -28.38 11.07
C GLN A 390 -9.42 -28.25 9.55
N ASN A 391 -8.57 -29.04 8.88
CA ASN A 391 -8.35 -29.00 7.44
C ASN A 391 -8.90 -30.25 6.72
N ARG A 392 -9.81 -30.99 7.37
CA ARG A 392 -10.32 -32.28 6.87
C ARG A 392 -11.01 -32.17 5.51
N ASP A 393 -11.71 -31.08 5.25
CA ASP A 393 -12.40 -30.89 3.98
C ASP A 393 -11.42 -30.66 2.83
N GLN A 394 -10.35 -29.90 3.05
CA GLN A 394 -9.28 -29.72 2.05
C GLN A 394 -8.53 -31.03 1.79
N LEU A 395 -8.35 -31.88 2.81
CA LEU A 395 -7.73 -33.20 2.67
C LEU A 395 -8.57 -34.18 1.84
N LYS A 396 -9.91 -34.06 1.83
CA LYS A 396 -10.81 -34.90 1.02
C LYS A 396 -10.64 -34.68 -0.48
N GLU A 397 -10.19 -33.49 -0.88
CA GLU A 397 -10.02 -33.13 -2.30
C GLU A 397 -8.78 -33.80 -2.95
N LEU A 398 -7.88 -34.39 -2.15
CA LEU A 398 -6.62 -35.00 -2.63
C LEU A 398 -6.70 -36.53 -2.79
N SER A 399 -7.19 -37.24 -1.76
CA SER A 399 -7.85 -38.56 -1.87
C SER A 399 -8.40 -38.97 -0.49
N THR A 400 -9.64 -39.46 -0.44
CA THR A 400 -10.30 -39.84 0.82
C THR A 400 -9.56 -40.95 1.58
N ASP A 401 -8.92 -41.87 0.86
CA ASP A 401 -8.21 -42.99 1.46
C ASP A 401 -6.91 -42.57 2.15
N GLN A 402 -6.11 -41.69 1.54
CA GLN A 402 -4.85 -41.21 2.14
C GLN A 402 -5.10 -40.34 3.37
N ALA A 403 -6.15 -39.49 3.34
CA ALA A 403 -6.55 -38.70 4.50
C ALA A 403 -6.98 -39.58 5.68
N ASN A 404 -7.74 -40.65 5.42
CA ASN A 404 -8.13 -41.62 6.44
C ASN A 404 -6.92 -42.41 6.99
N GLN A 405 -5.97 -42.79 6.12
CA GLN A 405 -4.74 -43.45 6.54
C GLN A 405 -3.87 -42.53 7.40
N LEU A 406 -3.79 -41.25 7.06
CA LEU A 406 -3.06 -40.25 7.85
C LEU A 406 -3.70 -40.10 9.23
N ASP A 407 -5.02 -39.96 9.30
CA ASP A 407 -5.77 -39.85 10.56
C ASP A 407 -5.56 -41.10 11.45
N GLN A 408 -5.59 -42.30 10.85
CA GLN A 408 -5.29 -43.55 11.56
C GLN A 408 -3.84 -43.60 12.06
N ALA A 409 -2.87 -43.20 11.23
CA ALA A 409 -1.47 -43.19 11.59
C ALA A 409 -1.20 -42.23 12.77
N VAL A 410 -1.76 -41.02 12.71
CA VAL A 410 -1.64 -40.03 13.80
C VAL A 410 -2.39 -40.50 15.06
N SER A 411 -3.58 -41.07 14.93
CA SER A 411 -4.34 -41.60 16.07
C SER A 411 -3.61 -42.76 16.78
N SER A 412 -2.85 -43.57 16.05
CA SER A 412 -2.11 -44.70 16.64
C SER A 412 -0.96 -44.28 17.58
N LEU A 413 -0.57 -43.01 17.58
CA LEU A 413 0.41 -42.43 18.52
C LEU A 413 -0.12 -42.33 19.96
N GLU A 414 -1.43 -42.26 20.15
CA GLU A 414 -2.04 -42.01 21.47
C GLU A 414 -1.67 -43.08 22.51
N SER A 415 -1.76 -44.36 22.11
CA SER A 415 -1.45 -45.50 22.98
C SER A 415 0.01 -45.51 23.47
N PRO A 416 1.04 -45.46 22.61
CA PRO A 416 2.42 -45.44 23.06
C PRO A 416 2.79 -44.18 23.84
N ILE A 417 2.24 -43.00 23.50
CA ILE A 417 2.40 -41.77 24.30
C ILE A 417 1.84 -41.98 25.71
N SER A 418 0.62 -42.52 25.82
CA SER A 418 -0.03 -42.79 27.11
C SER A 418 0.75 -43.80 27.96
N LYS A 419 1.41 -44.75 27.31
CA LYS A 419 2.28 -45.76 27.95
C LYS A 419 3.70 -45.27 28.22
N LYS A 420 4.04 -44.05 27.79
CA LYS A 420 5.39 -43.47 27.90
C LYS A 420 6.47 -44.34 27.23
N ASP A 421 6.13 -44.91 26.08
CA ASP A 421 7.01 -45.78 25.28
C ASP A 421 7.56 -45.02 24.07
N PRO A 422 8.84 -44.55 24.11
CA PRO A 422 9.39 -43.72 23.04
C PRO A 422 9.67 -44.52 21.77
N ALA A 423 10.03 -45.80 21.89
CA ALA A 423 10.25 -46.68 20.74
C ALA A 423 8.91 -47.02 20.05
N GLY A 424 7.82 -47.10 20.83
CA GLY A 424 6.46 -47.27 20.33
C GLY A 424 5.90 -46.07 19.57
N VAL A 425 6.38 -44.85 19.83
CA VAL A 425 5.96 -43.60 19.15
C VAL A 425 6.59 -43.45 17.76
N GLU A 426 7.86 -43.85 17.62
CA GLU A 426 8.65 -43.54 16.42
C GLU A 426 8.07 -44.14 15.13
N LYS A 427 7.67 -45.42 15.16
CA LYS A 427 7.18 -46.10 13.97
C LYS A 427 5.88 -45.50 13.43
N PRO A 428 4.81 -45.30 14.24
CA PRO A 428 3.61 -44.60 13.81
C PRO A 428 3.84 -43.18 13.29
N ALA A 429 4.69 -42.40 13.96
CA ALA A 429 4.96 -41.02 13.55
C ALA A 429 5.68 -40.98 12.20
N ARG A 430 6.65 -41.87 11.96
CA ARG A 430 7.31 -42.00 10.65
C ARG A 430 6.35 -42.43 9.55
N GLN A 431 5.41 -43.33 9.85
CA GLN A 431 4.36 -43.72 8.89
C GLN A 431 3.46 -42.53 8.54
N ALA A 432 3.03 -41.75 9.53
CA ALA A 432 2.26 -40.52 9.30
C ALA A 432 3.07 -39.50 8.47
N MET A 433 4.35 -39.29 8.77
CA MET A 433 5.21 -38.40 7.97
C MET A 433 5.37 -38.83 6.51
N GLN A 434 5.47 -40.13 6.23
CA GLN A 434 5.50 -40.65 4.86
C GLN A 434 4.19 -40.38 4.11
N LEU A 435 3.05 -40.55 4.78
CA LEU A 435 1.74 -40.22 4.22
C LEU A 435 1.61 -38.72 3.96
N LEU A 436 2.11 -37.88 4.87
CA LEU A 436 2.18 -36.43 4.68
C LEU A 436 3.02 -36.04 3.46
N ASP A 437 4.17 -36.67 3.24
CA ASP A 437 5.01 -36.40 2.06
C ASP A 437 4.31 -36.79 0.76
N ALA A 438 3.59 -37.92 0.75
CA ALA A 438 2.76 -38.33 -0.38
C ALA A 438 1.59 -37.35 -0.63
N LEU A 439 0.96 -36.86 0.43
CA LEU A 439 -0.12 -35.88 0.37
C LEU A 439 0.38 -34.50 -0.06
N LYS A 440 1.54 -34.06 0.43
CA LYS A 440 2.14 -32.77 0.07
C LYS A 440 2.45 -32.70 -1.42
N ASN A 441 3.00 -33.79 -1.99
CA ASN A 441 3.31 -33.88 -3.41
C ASN A 441 2.06 -33.96 -4.30
N SER A 442 0.88 -34.28 -3.73
CA SER A 442 -0.40 -34.33 -4.43
C SER A 442 -1.31 -33.12 -4.14
N ALA A 443 -0.98 -32.31 -3.12
CA ALA A 443 -1.76 -31.17 -2.69
C ALA A 443 -1.76 -30.02 -3.71
N LYS A 444 -2.97 -29.61 -4.16
CA LYS A 444 -3.18 -28.47 -5.08
C LYS A 444 -3.39 -27.11 -4.39
N ALA A 445 -3.06 -26.99 -3.10
CA ALA A 445 -3.21 -25.74 -2.38
C ALA A 445 -2.06 -25.42 -1.43
N ASN A 446 -1.60 -24.17 -1.48
CA ASN A 446 -0.44 -23.72 -0.74
C ASN A 446 -0.68 -23.68 0.78
N ASP A 447 -1.89 -23.30 1.18
CA ASP A 447 -2.30 -23.29 2.59
C ASP A 447 -2.31 -24.71 3.16
N LEU A 448 -2.79 -25.70 2.40
CA LEU A 448 -2.77 -27.09 2.82
C LEU A 448 -1.33 -27.63 2.91
N GLN A 449 -0.42 -27.24 2.01
CA GLN A 449 1.00 -27.61 2.14
C GLN A 449 1.65 -27.03 3.40
N ILE A 450 1.35 -25.77 3.75
CA ILE A 450 1.82 -25.14 4.99
C ILE A 450 1.28 -25.91 6.21
N VAL A 451 -0.01 -26.25 6.19
CA VAL A 451 -0.65 -27.07 7.23
C VAL A 451 0.02 -28.44 7.34
N LEU A 452 0.22 -29.14 6.23
CA LEU A 452 0.83 -30.48 6.20
C LEU A 452 2.28 -30.46 6.71
N GLU A 453 3.07 -29.46 6.32
CA GLU A 453 4.43 -29.26 6.85
C GLU A 453 4.42 -28.98 8.35
N ARG A 454 3.42 -28.25 8.83
CA ARG A 454 3.28 -28.01 10.26
C ARG A 454 2.87 -29.25 11.04
N VAL A 455 1.95 -30.06 10.50
CA VAL A 455 1.62 -31.38 11.06
C VAL A 455 2.89 -32.23 11.13
N LYS A 456 3.69 -32.25 10.05
CA LYS A 456 4.97 -32.98 10.00
C LYS A 456 5.96 -32.47 11.06
N SER A 457 6.06 -31.16 11.24
CA SER A 457 6.87 -30.54 12.28
C SER A 457 6.42 -30.99 13.68
N TYR A 458 5.12 -30.97 13.98
CA TYR A 458 4.59 -31.45 15.25
C TYR A 458 4.82 -32.95 15.47
N LEU A 459 4.69 -33.78 14.44
CA LEU A 459 5.03 -35.21 14.55
C LEU A 459 6.53 -35.42 14.82
N THR A 460 7.40 -34.61 14.23
CA THR A 460 8.84 -34.62 14.52
C THR A 460 9.10 -34.25 15.98
N GLN A 461 8.49 -33.15 16.47
CA GLN A 461 8.61 -32.74 17.87
C GLN A 461 8.01 -33.78 18.84
N THR A 462 6.94 -34.49 18.44
CA THR A 462 6.35 -35.59 19.21
C THR A 462 7.38 -36.70 19.46
N ILE A 463 8.13 -37.09 18.44
CA ILE A 463 9.22 -38.09 18.57
C ILE A 463 10.31 -37.55 19.49
N ASP A 464 10.83 -36.36 19.18
CA ASP A 464 11.99 -35.79 19.88
C ASP A 464 11.72 -35.55 21.37
N THR A 465 10.50 -35.12 21.73
CA THR A 465 10.11 -34.93 23.13
C THR A 465 9.85 -36.26 23.84
N ALA A 466 9.24 -37.25 23.18
CA ALA A 466 9.07 -38.59 23.72
C ALA A 466 10.42 -39.24 24.03
N GLN A 467 11.41 -39.13 23.12
CA GLN A 467 12.77 -39.62 23.32
C GLN A 467 13.48 -38.94 24.50
N ARG A 468 13.18 -37.67 24.75
CA ARG A 468 13.64 -36.91 25.93
C ARG A 468 12.85 -37.22 27.21
N GLY A 469 11.85 -38.09 27.17
CA GLY A 469 11.02 -38.49 28.30
C GLY A 469 9.92 -37.48 28.69
N GLN A 470 9.64 -36.49 27.84
CA GLN A 470 8.68 -35.41 28.09
C GLN A 470 7.34 -35.73 27.42
N TYR A 471 6.49 -36.52 28.09
CA TYR A 471 5.27 -37.04 27.50
C TYR A 471 4.03 -36.14 27.62
N GLU A 472 3.80 -35.52 28.79
CA GLU A 472 2.61 -34.71 29.04
C GLU A 472 2.82 -33.26 28.59
N GLY A 473 1.71 -32.58 28.24
CA GLY A 473 1.69 -31.16 27.95
C GLY A 473 0.48 -30.76 27.09
N VAL A 474 0.44 -29.50 26.65
CA VAL A 474 -0.71 -28.87 25.97
C VAL A 474 -0.50 -28.74 24.46
N SER A 475 -1.56 -28.54 23.67
CA SER A 475 -1.37 -28.28 22.24
C SER A 475 -0.52 -27.01 22.02
N PRO A 476 0.44 -27.01 21.06
CA PRO A 476 1.11 -25.80 20.60
C PRO A 476 0.15 -24.70 20.12
N LEU A 477 -1.04 -25.10 19.64
CA LEU A 477 -2.09 -24.18 19.20
C LEU A 477 -2.74 -23.39 20.35
N LEU A 478 -2.42 -23.69 21.62
CA LEU A 478 -2.99 -22.99 22.77
C LEU A 478 -2.80 -21.48 22.68
N PHE A 479 -1.66 -21.02 22.14
CA PHE A 479 -1.42 -19.60 21.92
C PHE A 479 -2.13 -19.09 20.67
N ASP A 480 -2.11 -19.86 19.58
CA ASP A 480 -2.76 -19.50 18.32
C ASP A 480 -4.29 -19.31 18.49
N GLU A 481 -4.89 -20.01 19.45
CA GLU A 481 -6.32 -19.90 19.81
C GLU A 481 -6.64 -18.72 20.76
N THR A 482 -5.63 -17.99 21.26
CA THR A 482 -5.86 -16.79 22.08
C THR A 482 -6.49 -15.68 21.25
N TRP A 483 -7.39 -14.91 21.86
CA TRP A 483 -8.12 -13.85 21.17
C TRP A 483 -8.83 -14.36 19.90
N SER A 484 -9.38 -15.56 19.99
CA SER A 484 -10.30 -16.08 18.97
C SER A 484 -11.51 -15.14 18.81
N VAL A 485 -12.19 -15.25 17.68
CA VAL A 485 -13.42 -14.48 17.43
C VAL A 485 -14.46 -14.73 18.54
N GLU A 486 -14.57 -15.97 19.02
CA GLU A 486 -15.53 -16.29 20.08
C GLU A 486 -15.13 -15.69 21.42
N GLU A 487 -13.86 -15.82 21.81
CA GLU A 487 -13.36 -15.16 23.03
C GLU A 487 -13.57 -13.65 22.96
N ALA A 488 -13.29 -13.02 21.82
CA ALA A 488 -13.49 -11.59 21.64
C ALA A 488 -14.96 -11.17 21.73
N ARG A 489 -15.89 -12.01 21.26
CA ARG A 489 -17.34 -11.74 21.33
C ARG A 489 -17.89 -11.89 22.74
N GLU A 490 -17.41 -12.87 23.50
CA GLU A 490 -17.84 -13.11 24.88
C GLU A 490 -17.16 -12.19 25.89
N HIS A 491 -15.88 -11.90 25.66
CA HIS A 491 -14.98 -11.20 26.58
C HIS A 491 -14.14 -10.13 25.86
N PRO A 492 -14.77 -9.11 25.25
CA PRO A 492 -14.06 -8.07 24.51
C PRO A 492 -13.02 -7.33 25.37
N GLU A 493 -13.23 -7.24 26.68
CA GLU A 493 -12.31 -6.62 27.64
C GLU A 493 -10.97 -7.34 27.80
N ARG A 494 -10.85 -8.58 27.33
CA ARG A 494 -9.58 -9.33 27.33
C ARG A 494 -8.65 -8.91 26.22
N LEU A 495 -9.16 -8.26 25.17
CA LEU A 495 -8.36 -7.73 24.09
C LEU A 495 -7.76 -6.42 24.57
N THR A 496 -6.44 -6.39 24.65
CA THR A 496 -5.69 -5.26 25.20
C THR A 496 -4.60 -4.88 24.24
N GLY A 497 -4.49 -3.59 23.93
CA GLY A 497 -3.54 -3.10 22.95
C GLY A 497 -3.22 -1.63 23.12
N LEU A 498 -2.36 -1.13 22.23
CA LEU A 498 -1.79 0.22 22.23
C LEU A 498 -2.30 1.08 21.06
N GLY A 499 -3.27 0.56 20.30
CA GLY A 499 -3.83 1.22 19.12
C GLY A 499 -4.87 2.30 19.45
N PRO A 500 -5.33 3.04 18.42
CA PRO A 500 -6.30 4.13 18.56
C PRO A 500 -7.69 3.68 19.03
N TYR A 501 -8.03 2.40 18.85
CA TYR A 501 -9.32 1.85 19.24
C TYR A 501 -9.18 0.58 20.09
N VAL A 502 -10.25 0.26 20.82
CA VAL A 502 -10.48 -1.02 21.49
C VAL A 502 -11.60 -1.76 20.78
N PHE A 503 -11.53 -3.09 20.80
CA PHE A 503 -12.59 -3.92 20.23
C PHE A 503 -13.85 -3.83 21.10
N LYS A 504 -15.01 -3.53 20.48
CA LYS A 504 -16.28 -3.45 21.19
C LYS A 504 -17.18 -4.64 20.91
N ARG A 505 -17.38 -4.97 19.64
CA ARG A 505 -18.33 -5.99 19.21
C ARG A 505 -18.05 -6.44 17.78
N TYR A 506 -18.37 -7.69 17.47
CA TYR A 506 -18.49 -8.18 16.10
C TYR A 506 -19.87 -8.81 15.87
N ASP A 507 -20.60 -8.28 14.89
CA ASP A 507 -21.83 -8.83 14.35
C ASP A 507 -21.46 -9.64 13.09
N PRO A 508 -21.46 -10.99 13.14
CA PRO A 508 -20.96 -11.81 12.05
C PRO A 508 -21.58 -11.48 10.69
N GLN A 509 -20.74 -11.42 9.65
CA GLN A 509 -21.11 -11.07 8.27
C GLN A 509 -21.74 -9.68 8.08
N ARG A 510 -21.80 -8.87 9.14
CA ARG A 510 -22.40 -7.54 9.10
C ARG A 510 -21.38 -6.44 9.39
N ARG A 511 -20.75 -6.46 10.58
CA ARG A 511 -20.00 -5.30 11.07
C ARG A 511 -19.09 -5.63 12.26
N VAL A 512 -17.88 -5.09 12.26
CA VAL A 512 -17.04 -4.94 13.47
C VAL A 512 -17.19 -3.52 14.00
N VAL A 513 -17.32 -3.39 15.32
CA VAL A 513 -17.43 -2.11 16.04
C VAL A 513 -16.18 -1.94 16.90
N LEU A 514 -15.45 -0.85 16.66
CA LEU A 514 -14.33 -0.43 17.47
C LEU A 514 -14.68 0.90 18.17
N GLU A 515 -14.30 1.03 19.43
CA GLU A 515 -14.55 2.21 20.26
C GLU A 515 -13.21 2.88 20.60
N ARG A 516 -13.17 4.21 20.67
CA ARG A 516 -11.92 4.93 20.92
C ARG A 516 -11.18 4.43 22.16
N ASN A 517 -9.86 4.32 22.06
CA ASN A 517 -9.00 3.98 23.19
C ASN A 517 -8.71 5.23 24.04
N LEU A 518 -9.21 5.28 25.28
CA LEU A 518 -8.96 6.40 26.19
C LEU A 518 -7.51 6.47 26.70
N ALA A 519 -6.73 5.41 26.54
CA ALA A 519 -5.29 5.38 26.87
C ALA A 519 -4.40 5.69 25.65
N TYR A 520 -4.98 6.09 24.51
CA TYR A 520 -4.19 6.33 23.31
C TYR A 520 -3.18 7.46 23.51
N TRP A 521 -1.95 7.21 23.08
CA TRP A 521 -0.75 7.96 23.46
C TRP A 521 -0.39 9.07 22.46
N LYS A 522 -1.23 9.29 21.44
CA LYS A 522 -1.03 10.33 20.43
C LYS A 522 -1.93 11.53 20.68
N LEU A 523 -1.37 12.71 20.43
CA LEU A 523 -2.03 13.99 20.49
C LEU A 523 -1.93 14.68 19.14
N ASP A 524 -2.86 15.58 18.84
CA ASP A 524 -2.67 16.57 17.78
C ASP A 524 -1.71 17.69 18.24
N GLU A 525 -1.35 18.61 17.32
CA GLU A 525 -0.48 19.76 17.61
C GLU A 525 -1.01 20.73 18.69
N LYS A 526 -2.27 20.61 19.12
CA LYS A 526 -2.87 21.39 20.21
C LYS A 526 -3.04 20.60 21.51
N GLY A 527 -2.59 19.35 21.54
CA GLY A 527 -2.64 18.51 22.72
C GLY A 527 -3.97 17.78 22.91
N LEU A 528 -4.86 17.76 21.90
CA LEU A 528 -6.07 16.93 21.96
C LEU A 528 -5.69 15.46 21.73
N GLN A 529 -6.20 14.58 22.60
CA GLN A 529 -5.99 13.14 22.46
C GLN A 529 -6.78 12.55 21.27
N LEU A 530 -6.04 11.89 20.37
CA LEU A 530 -6.57 11.14 19.24
C LEU A 530 -7.16 9.78 19.69
N PRO A 531 -7.90 9.04 18.84
CA PRO A 531 -8.50 9.48 17.57
C PRO A 531 -9.56 10.57 17.78
N TYR A 532 -9.94 11.31 16.74
CA TYR A 532 -11.07 12.25 16.84
C TYR A 532 -12.42 11.50 16.90
N ILE A 533 -12.61 10.53 15.99
CA ILE A 533 -13.82 9.71 15.89
C ILE A 533 -13.97 8.82 17.14
N ASP A 534 -15.22 8.68 17.63
CA ASP A 534 -15.50 7.87 18.83
C ASP A 534 -15.68 6.39 18.48
N HIS A 535 -16.33 6.09 17.34
CA HIS A 535 -16.53 4.72 16.87
C HIS A 535 -16.14 4.55 15.42
N LEU A 536 -15.33 3.52 15.17
CA LEU A 536 -15.03 3.03 13.83
C LEU A 536 -15.85 1.78 13.56
N TYR A 537 -16.67 1.84 12.52
CA TYR A 537 -17.50 0.73 12.05
C TYR A 537 -16.92 0.16 10.76
N LEU A 538 -16.56 -1.11 10.81
CA LEU A 538 -16.01 -1.84 9.68
C LEU A 538 -17.10 -2.76 9.13
N ASP A 539 -17.70 -2.37 8.03
CA ASP A 539 -18.88 -3.01 7.45
C ASP A 539 -18.53 -4.05 6.41
N VAL A 540 -19.06 -5.26 6.58
CA VAL A 540 -18.79 -6.35 5.64
C VAL A 540 -19.54 -6.11 4.33
N THR A 541 -18.78 -5.90 3.26
CA THR A 541 -19.25 -5.71 1.88
C THR A 541 -18.48 -6.64 0.93
N PRO A 542 -19.01 -7.86 0.67
CA PRO A 542 -18.26 -8.88 -0.06
C PRO A 542 -17.90 -8.55 -1.51
N THR A 543 -18.58 -7.58 -2.13
CA THR A 543 -18.33 -7.19 -3.52
C THR A 543 -18.26 -5.68 -3.66
N ALA A 544 -17.46 -5.21 -4.63
CA ALA A 544 -17.37 -3.78 -4.96
C ALA A 544 -18.73 -3.18 -5.37
N ASN A 545 -19.60 -3.96 -6.04
CA ASN A 545 -20.98 -3.55 -6.34
C ASN A 545 -21.79 -3.28 -5.06
N THR A 546 -21.68 -4.14 -4.06
CA THR A 546 -22.37 -3.95 -2.76
C THR A 546 -21.84 -2.73 -2.04
N ALA A 547 -20.51 -2.54 -2.01
CA ALA A 547 -19.89 -1.36 -1.43
C ALA A 547 -20.36 -0.07 -2.13
N PHE A 548 -20.38 -0.04 -3.46
CA PHE A 548 -20.85 1.11 -4.23
C PHE A 548 -22.31 1.45 -3.92
N GLN A 549 -23.23 0.47 -3.95
CA GLN A 549 -24.65 0.71 -3.62
C GLN A 549 -24.82 1.29 -2.20
N ARG A 550 -24.12 0.71 -1.22
CA ARG A 550 -24.20 1.17 0.17
C ARG A 550 -23.63 2.58 0.35
N PHE A 551 -22.57 2.93 -0.38
CA PHE A 551 -22.07 4.30 -0.43
C PHE A 551 -23.09 5.26 -1.06
N GLN A 552 -23.74 4.87 -2.17
CA GLN A 552 -24.78 5.68 -2.82
C GLN A 552 -25.99 5.97 -1.90
N ASP A 553 -26.32 5.01 -1.04
CA ASP A 553 -27.38 5.10 -0.04
C ASP A 553 -26.94 5.84 1.25
N GLY A 554 -25.68 6.27 1.34
CA GLY A 554 -25.13 6.97 2.51
C GLY A 554 -24.90 6.07 3.73
N GLN A 555 -24.80 4.75 3.51
CA GLN A 555 -24.48 3.76 4.56
C GLN A 555 -22.98 3.56 4.77
N LEU A 556 -22.14 3.98 3.82
CA LEU A 556 -20.69 4.06 3.95
C LEU A 556 -20.26 5.53 3.83
N ASP A 557 -19.23 5.92 4.56
CA ASP A 557 -18.71 7.29 4.55
C ASP A 557 -17.50 7.46 3.61
N ILE A 558 -16.81 6.36 3.29
CA ILE A 558 -15.68 6.27 2.36
C ILE A 558 -15.88 5.07 1.42
N TYR A 559 -15.54 5.25 0.15
CA TYR A 559 -15.60 4.23 -0.89
C TYR A 559 -14.38 4.32 -1.81
N GLU A 560 -13.61 3.22 -1.91
CA GLU A 560 -12.60 3.04 -2.96
C GLU A 560 -13.33 2.72 -4.27
N ALA A 561 -13.29 3.67 -5.21
CA ALA A 561 -14.11 3.65 -6.40
C ALA A 561 -13.46 2.88 -7.54
N ARG A 562 -14.27 2.15 -8.31
CA ARG A 562 -13.85 1.58 -9.59
C ARG A 562 -13.96 2.62 -10.70
N ALA A 563 -13.17 2.45 -11.76
CA ALA A 563 -13.24 3.30 -12.94
C ALA A 563 -14.67 3.36 -13.53
N GLN A 564 -15.38 2.23 -13.58
CA GLN A 564 -16.76 2.16 -14.11
C GLN A 564 -17.80 2.92 -13.27
N ASP A 565 -17.55 3.13 -11.98
CA ASP A 565 -18.46 3.86 -11.09
C ASP A 565 -18.22 5.38 -11.15
N TRP A 566 -17.07 5.81 -11.68
CA TRP A 566 -16.57 7.17 -11.57
C TRP A 566 -17.49 8.22 -12.20
N THR A 567 -17.99 7.99 -13.41
CA THR A 567 -18.92 8.93 -14.08
C THR A 567 -20.21 9.12 -13.29
N LYS A 568 -20.73 8.05 -12.69
CA LYS A 568 -21.93 8.11 -11.85
C LYS A 568 -21.65 8.88 -10.56
N LEU A 569 -20.51 8.61 -9.91
CA LEU A 569 -20.06 9.37 -8.75
C LEU A 569 -19.94 10.86 -9.06
N GLN A 570 -19.31 11.23 -10.19
CA GLN A 570 -19.17 12.62 -10.63
C GLN A 570 -20.52 13.31 -10.84
N THR A 571 -21.47 12.60 -11.46
CA THR A 571 -22.82 13.11 -11.71
C THR A 571 -23.56 13.39 -10.40
N ASP A 572 -23.42 12.51 -9.41
CA ASP A 572 -24.17 12.59 -8.16
C ASP A 572 -23.48 13.44 -7.10
N ALA A 573 -22.17 13.68 -7.21
CA ALA A 573 -21.31 14.24 -6.15
C ALA A 573 -21.87 15.53 -5.53
N THR A 574 -22.33 16.48 -6.36
CA THR A 574 -22.89 17.74 -5.85
C THR A 574 -24.18 17.51 -5.06
N THR A 575 -25.08 16.64 -5.55
CA THR A 575 -26.37 16.38 -4.90
C THR A 575 -26.23 15.54 -3.63
N LYS A 576 -25.28 14.61 -3.63
CA LYS A 576 -25.00 13.69 -2.53
C LYS A 576 -23.96 14.20 -1.54
N LYS A 577 -23.35 15.36 -1.83
CA LYS A 577 -22.29 16.00 -1.03
C LYS A 577 -21.10 15.08 -0.82
N TRP A 578 -20.54 14.61 -1.94
CA TRP A 578 -19.33 13.80 -1.95
C TRP A 578 -18.14 14.58 -2.45
N THR A 579 -16.99 14.32 -1.84
CA THR A 579 -15.68 14.68 -2.39
C THR A 579 -15.15 13.48 -3.16
N LEU A 580 -14.70 13.73 -4.40
CA LEU A 580 -14.09 12.72 -5.26
C LEU A 580 -12.62 13.07 -5.46
N LEU A 581 -11.75 12.08 -5.28
CA LEU A 581 -10.32 12.22 -5.51
C LEU A 581 -9.82 11.13 -6.44
N ASP A 582 -9.22 11.58 -7.54
CA ASP A 582 -8.28 10.78 -8.33
C ASP A 582 -6.88 11.11 -7.80
N LYS A 583 -6.24 10.15 -7.13
CA LYS A 583 -4.92 10.33 -6.52
C LYS A 583 -3.78 10.32 -7.54
N ASN A 584 -4.06 9.99 -8.79
CA ASN A 584 -3.07 9.92 -9.88
C ASN A 584 -3.18 11.14 -10.81
N ALA A 585 -4.25 11.94 -10.73
CA ALA A 585 -4.48 13.12 -11.58
C ALA A 585 -3.48 14.29 -11.43
N LYS A 586 -2.57 14.27 -10.44
CA LYS A 586 -1.71 15.42 -10.09
C LYS A 586 -0.23 15.32 -10.52
N ASN A 587 0.16 14.40 -11.41
CA ASN A 587 1.59 14.10 -11.67
C ASN A 587 2.37 13.76 -10.37
N GLU A 588 1.67 13.34 -9.31
CA GLU A 588 2.33 12.74 -8.15
C GLU A 588 2.96 11.41 -8.63
N PRO A 589 4.15 11.03 -8.14
CA PRO A 589 4.77 9.75 -8.48
C PRO A 589 3.72 8.67 -8.29
N GLN A 590 3.47 7.89 -9.35
CA GLN A 590 2.28 7.06 -9.50
C GLN A 590 2.04 6.24 -8.24
N LEU A 591 1.12 6.70 -7.40
CA LEU A 591 0.64 5.94 -6.26
C LEU A 591 -0.32 4.91 -6.87
N ALA A 592 0.23 3.84 -7.40
CA ALA A 592 -0.55 2.72 -7.89
C ALA A 592 -1.16 2.00 -6.68
N SER A 593 -2.46 1.71 -6.72
CA SER A 593 -3.07 0.72 -5.81
C SER A 593 -2.47 -0.65 -6.05
N GLU A 594 -2.20 -0.96 -7.31
CA GLU A 594 -1.54 -2.16 -7.78
C GLU A 594 -0.97 -1.93 -9.18
N THR A 595 0.10 -2.67 -9.51
CA THR A 595 0.62 -2.76 -10.87
C THR A 595 0.15 -4.08 -11.48
N GLU A 596 -0.60 -4.01 -12.59
CA GLU A 596 -1.14 -5.20 -13.26
C GLU A 596 -0.21 -5.74 -14.33
N PHE A 597 0.08 -7.04 -14.32
CA PHE A 597 0.98 -7.68 -15.30
C PHE A 597 0.59 -9.11 -15.63
N LEU A 598 0.92 -9.50 -16.86
CA LEU A 598 0.87 -10.88 -17.34
C LEU A 598 2.21 -11.56 -17.02
N ALA A 599 2.14 -12.68 -16.31
CA ALA A 599 3.29 -13.53 -16.01
C ALA A 599 3.15 -14.88 -16.72
N PHE A 600 4.22 -15.33 -17.37
CA PHE A 600 4.31 -16.68 -17.93
C PHE A 600 5.02 -17.61 -16.96
N ASN A 601 4.53 -18.84 -16.81
CA ASN A 601 5.19 -19.84 -15.98
C ASN A 601 6.39 -20.45 -16.73
N PHE A 602 7.61 -20.05 -16.37
CA PHE A 602 8.85 -20.60 -16.92
C PHE A 602 9.08 -22.06 -16.50
N ASP A 603 8.24 -22.58 -15.60
CA ASP A 603 8.22 -23.96 -15.13
C ASP A 603 6.91 -24.68 -15.46
N THR A 604 6.20 -24.21 -16.50
CA THR A 604 5.02 -24.91 -16.99
C THR A 604 5.35 -26.36 -17.37
N GLN A 605 4.40 -27.26 -17.14
CA GLN A 605 4.55 -28.71 -17.39
C GLN A 605 4.59 -29.08 -18.87
N ASP A 606 4.21 -28.15 -19.76
CA ASP A 606 4.31 -28.34 -21.21
C ASP A 606 5.69 -27.85 -21.68
N ASP A 607 6.58 -28.80 -22.02
CA ASP A 607 7.97 -28.51 -22.41
C ASP A 607 8.09 -27.55 -23.60
N GLU A 608 7.14 -27.55 -24.54
CA GLU A 608 7.18 -26.65 -25.69
C GLU A 608 6.75 -25.23 -25.29
N LEU A 609 5.72 -25.10 -24.45
CA LEU A 609 5.39 -23.79 -23.87
C LEU A 609 6.50 -23.28 -22.94
N LYS A 610 7.14 -24.17 -22.18
CA LYS A 610 8.27 -23.81 -21.29
C LYS A 610 9.38 -23.14 -22.09
N LYS A 611 9.82 -23.76 -23.20
CA LYS A 611 10.83 -23.17 -24.10
C LYS A 611 10.40 -21.81 -24.65
N LEU A 612 9.15 -21.69 -25.10
CA LEU A 612 8.63 -20.44 -25.65
C LEU A 612 8.53 -19.34 -24.59
N PHE A 613 7.99 -19.65 -23.42
CA PHE A 613 7.84 -18.70 -22.32
C PHE A 613 9.19 -18.21 -21.79
N GLN A 614 10.22 -19.06 -21.83
CA GLN A 614 11.60 -18.68 -21.48
C GLN A 614 12.32 -17.91 -22.60
N ASP A 615 11.86 -17.95 -23.86
CA ASP A 615 12.45 -17.17 -24.96
C ASP A 615 12.01 -15.70 -24.93
N LEU A 616 12.98 -14.80 -24.84
CA LEU A 616 12.75 -13.35 -24.80
C LEU A 616 12.02 -12.81 -26.04
N ARG A 617 12.25 -13.39 -27.23
CA ARG A 617 11.58 -12.95 -28.46
C ARG A 617 10.09 -13.24 -28.41
N PHE A 618 9.70 -14.37 -27.82
CA PHE A 618 8.30 -14.71 -27.63
C PHE A 618 7.64 -13.69 -26.70
N ARG A 619 8.24 -13.42 -25.52
CA ARG A 619 7.71 -12.43 -24.57
C ARG A 619 7.63 -11.03 -25.18
N ARG A 620 8.64 -10.61 -25.96
CA ARG A 620 8.60 -9.34 -26.71
C ARG A 620 7.48 -9.30 -27.74
N ALA A 621 7.21 -10.40 -28.45
CA ALA A 621 6.09 -10.47 -29.37
C ALA A 621 4.73 -10.28 -28.67
N ILE A 622 4.58 -10.84 -27.46
CA ILE A 622 3.37 -10.63 -26.64
C ILE A 622 3.29 -9.19 -26.13
N ASP A 623 4.41 -8.61 -25.71
CA ASP A 623 4.50 -7.22 -25.24
C ASP A 623 4.13 -6.22 -26.35
N ASP A 624 4.67 -6.40 -27.55
CA ASP A 624 4.34 -5.64 -28.75
C ASP A 624 2.86 -5.81 -29.15
N ALA A 625 2.22 -6.92 -28.80
CA ALA A 625 0.80 -7.18 -29.08
C ALA A 625 -0.15 -6.75 -27.94
N THR A 626 0.37 -6.15 -26.88
CA THR A 626 -0.42 -5.70 -25.73
C THR A 626 -0.97 -4.30 -25.95
N ASP A 627 -2.28 -4.17 -26.19
CA ASP A 627 -2.93 -2.89 -26.47
C ASP A 627 -3.29 -2.10 -25.20
N ARG A 628 -2.26 -1.55 -24.56
CA ARG A 628 -2.38 -0.76 -23.31
C ARG A 628 -3.26 0.47 -23.49
N GLN A 629 -3.24 1.09 -24.67
CA GLN A 629 -4.04 2.28 -24.95
C GLN A 629 -5.53 1.96 -24.95
N THR A 630 -5.94 0.86 -25.60
CA THR A 630 -7.32 0.39 -25.57
C THR A 630 -7.72 -0.07 -24.17
N MET A 631 -6.83 -0.74 -23.43
CA MET A 631 -7.08 -1.06 -22.01
C MET A 631 -7.38 0.20 -21.20
N ALA A 632 -6.52 1.21 -21.26
CA ALA A 632 -6.67 2.44 -20.50
C ALA A 632 -7.96 3.19 -20.89
N THR A 633 -8.28 3.26 -22.18
CA THR A 633 -9.40 4.08 -22.68
C THR A 633 -10.77 3.38 -22.64
N GLN A 634 -10.84 2.09 -22.99
CA GLN A 634 -12.13 1.38 -23.10
C GLN A 634 -12.51 0.65 -21.82
N ILE A 635 -11.54 0.04 -21.13
CA ILE A 635 -11.79 -0.74 -19.89
C ILE A 635 -11.77 0.19 -18.68
N TYR A 636 -10.75 1.04 -18.57
CA TYR A 636 -10.57 1.96 -17.45
C TYR A 636 -11.11 3.37 -17.71
N HIS A 637 -11.77 3.62 -18.85
CA HIS A 637 -12.40 4.91 -19.17
C HIS A 637 -11.46 6.13 -19.07
N GLY A 638 -10.18 5.95 -19.35
CA GLY A 638 -9.13 6.98 -19.22
C GLY A 638 -8.59 7.16 -17.81
N LEU A 639 -9.01 6.34 -16.84
CA LEU A 639 -8.59 6.36 -15.43
C LEU A 639 -7.54 5.28 -15.14
N ALA A 640 -6.60 5.12 -16.08
CA ALA A 640 -5.41 4.29 -15.92
C ALA A 640 -4.25 4.90 -16.70
N ALA A 641 -3.05 4.81 -16.13
CA ALA A 641 -1.82 5.19 -16.79
C ALA A 641 -1.22 4.00 -17.55
N ASN A 642 -0.53 4.30 -18.65
CA ASN A 642 0.32 3.31 -19.30
C ASN A 642 1.57 3.08 -18.43
N TYR A 643 1.97 1.81 -18.27
CA TYR A 643 3.21 1.48 -17.59
C TYR A 643 4.42 2.06 -18.33
N SER A 644 5.30 2.78 -17.63
CA SER A 644 6.50 3.35 -18.24
C SER A 644 7.48 2.24 -18.63
N GLY A 645 7.73 2.08 -19.93
CA GLY A 645 8.64 1.06 -20.48
C GLY A 645 7.95 -0.02 -21.32
N GLY A 646 6.61 -0.07 -21.36
CA GLY A 646 5.90 -0.94 -22.30
C GLY A 646 5.93 -0.38 -23.73
N GLU A 647 6.15 -1.24 -24.71
CA GLU A 647 6.11 -0.85 -26.13
C GLU A 647 4.68 -0.47 -26.56
N ALA A 648 4.59 0.40 -27.56
CA ALA A 648 3.31 0.70 -28.21
C ALA A 648 2.88 -0.49 -29.07
N LEU A 649 1.56 -0.71 -29.19
CA LEU A 649 0.99 -1.81 -29.98
C LEU A 649 1.60 -1.85 -31.39
N ASN A 650 2.22 -2.98 -31.73
CA ASN A 650 2.84 -3.25 -33.02
C ASN A 650 2.69 -4.73 -33.42
N LEU A 651 1.56 -5.06 -34.03
CA LEU A 651 1.23 -6.42 -34.45
C LEU A 651 2.19 -6.98 -35.53
N ASP A 652 2.76 -6.12 -36.37
CA ASP A 652 3.67 -6.57 -37.43
C ASP A 652 5.03 -6.98 -36.86
N LYS A 653 5.55 -6.19 -35.91
CA LYS A 653 6.77 -6.53 -35.16
C LYS A 653 6.57 -7.82 -34.36
N ALA A 654 5.42 -7.97 -33.70
CA ALA A 654 5.05 -9.20 -33.00
C ALA A 654 5.03 -10.41 -33.94
N LYS A 655 4.38 -10.32 -35.10
CA LYS A 655 4.35 -11.40 -36.11
C LYS A 655 5.74 -11.78 -36.60
N ALA A 656 6.59 -10.79 -36.89
CA ALA A 656 7.97 -11.03 -37.34
C ALA A 656 8.79 -11.80 -36.30
N LEU A 657 8.67 -11.44 -35.01
CA LEU A 657 9.34 -12.17 -33.93
C LEU A 657 8.85 -13.62 -33.80
N LEU A 658 7.55 -13.88 -34.00
CA LEU A 658 7.01 -15.24 -34.03
C LEU A 658 7.51 -16.02 -35.25
N ASP A 659 7.64 -15.39 -36.41
CA ASP A 659 8.21 -16.01 -37.62
C ASP A 659 9.68 -16.41 -37.41
N GLU A 660 10.47 -15.58 -36.72
CA GLU A 660 11.86 -15.87 -36.35
C GLU A 660 11.99 -17.06 -35.40
N LEU A 661 10.96 -17.32 -34.58
CA LEU A 661 10.86 -18.51 -33.73
C LEU A 661 10.41 -19.77 -34.49
N GLY A 662 10.11 -19.63 -35.78
CA GLY A 662 9.63 -20.73 -36.61
C GLY A 662 8.16 -21.10 -36.37
N LEU A 663 7.43 -20.31 -35.59
CA LEU A 663 6.01 -20.47 -35.36
C LEU A 663 5.27 -19.95 -36.58
N LYS A 664 4.66 -20.81 -37.39
CA LYS A 664 3.95 -20.42 -38.63
C LYS A 664 2.55 -21.02 -38.60
N ASP A 665 1.62 -20.46 -39.37
CA ASP A 665 0.32 -21.08 -39.63
C ASP A 665 0.45 -21.89 -40.92
N SER A 666 0.62 -23.20 -40.77
CA SER A 666 0.92 -24.14 -41.85
C SER A 666 -0.34 -24.70 -42.48
N ASN A 667 -1.45 -24.73 -41.73
CA ASN A 667 -2.73 -25.28 -42.16
C ASN A 667 -3.74 -24.18 -42.61
N SER A 668 -3.37 -22.90 -42.49
CA SER A 668 -4.18 -21.72 -42.83
C SER A 668 -5.48 -21.60 -42.01
N ASP A 669 -5.51 -22.11 -40.78
CA ASP A 669 -6.64 -21.97 -39.86
C ASP A 669 -6.61 -20.66 -39.05
N GLY A 670 -5.57 -19.85 -39.23
CA GLY A 670 -5.35 -18.58 -38.55
C GLY A 670 -4.56 -18.70 -37.25
N ILE A 671 -4.19 -19.91 -36.83
CA ILE A 671 -3.42 -20.19 -35.62
C ILE A 671 -2.05 -20.78 -36.01
N ARG A 672 -0.98 -20.25 -35.42
CA ARG A 672 0.37 -20.75 -35.64
C ARG A 672 0.53 -22.11 -34.95
N GLU A 673 1.31 -23.02 -35.53
CA GLU A 673 1.68 -24.27 -34.88
C GLU A 673 3.02 -24.18 -34.14
N ARG A 674 3.13 -24.95 -33.08
CA ARG A 674 4.37 -25.16 -32.32
C ARG A 674 5.27 -26.18 -33.01
N SER A 675 6.48 -26.37 -32.48
CA SER A 675 7.43 -27.35 -33.03
C SER A 675 6.92 -28.80 -32.97
N ASP A 676 6.00 -29.11 -32.04
CA ASP A 676 5.33 -30.42 -31.92
C ASP A 676 4.10 -30.57 -32.84
N GLY A 677 3.84 -29.59 -33.72
CA GLY A 677 2.74 -29.60 -34.68
C GLY A 677 1.35 -29.32 -34.08
N LYS A 678 1.26 -29.01 -32.78
CA LYS A 678 0.01 -28.59 -32.15
C LYS A 678 -0.23 -27.09 -32.35
N PRO A 679 -1.49 -26.62 -32.29
CA PRO A 679 -1.79 -25.19 -32.28
C PRO A 679 -1.08 -24.49 -31.10
N LEU A 680 -0.51 -23.32 -31.37
CA LEU A 680 0.08 -22.44 -30.38
C LEU A 680 -1.05 -21.88 -29.51
N SER A 681 -1.25 -22.54 -28.38
CA SER A 681 -2.33 -22.24 -27.46
C SER A 681 -1.91 -22.33 -26.00
N PHE A 682 -2.50 -21.48 -25.16
CA PHE A 682 -2.33 -21.51 -23.71
C PHE A 682 -3.49 -20.80 -22.99
N THR A 683 -3.55 -20.97 -21.68
CA THR A 683 -4.56 -20.40 -20.79
C THR A 683 -3.98 -19.29 -19.92
N ILE A 684 -4.70 -18.16 -19.85
CA ILE A 684 -4.46 -17.09 -18.87
C ILE A 684 -5.41 -17.30 -17.70
N LEU A 685 -4.85 -17.45 -16.50
CA LEU A 685 -5.59 -17.50 -15.25
C LEU A 685 -5.77 -16.08 -14.69
N VAL A 686 -6.96 -15.76 -14.17
CA VAL A 686 -7.30 -14.43 -13.61
C VAL A 686 -8.32 -14.55 -12.48
N ASN A 687 -8.27 -13.66 -11.48
CA ASN A 687 -9.27 -13.64 -10.42
C ASN A 687 -10.56 -12.92 -10.87
N LYS A 688 -11.72 -13.54 -10.63
CA LYS A 688 -12.99 -13.09 -11.21
C LYS A 688 -13.62 -11.88 -10.50
N GLU A 689 -13.17 -11.57 -9.29
CA GLU A 689 -13.69 -10.45 -8.49
C GLU A 689 -13.29 -9.09 -9.09
N ASN A 690 -12.19 -9.06 -9.86
CA ASN A 690 -11.76 -7.87 -10.60
C ASN A 690 -12.28 -7.95 -12.05
N GLU A 691 -13.49 -7.44 -12.26
CA GLU A 691 -14.16 -7.43 -13.58
C GLU A 691 -13.33 -6.70 -14.66
N ALA A 692 -12.64 -5.60 -14.30
CA ALA A 692 -11.78 -4.85 -15.23
C ALA A 692 -10.59 -5.70 -15.69
N ARG A 693 -9.92 -6.40 -14.76
CA ARG A 693 -8.82 -7.33 -15.09
C ARG A 693 -9.29 -8.50 -15.96
N VAL A 694 -10.50 -9.02 -15.74
CA VAL A 694 -11.08 -10.03 -16.63
C VAL A 694 -11.27 -9.47 -18.05
N GLN A 695 -11.71 -8.22 -18.19
CA GLN A 695 -11.80 -7.57 -19.51
C GLN A 695 -10.43 -7.35 -20.14
N VAL A 696 -9.39 -7.01 -19.36
CA VAL A 696 -8.01 -6.91 -19.85
C VAL A 696 -7.53 -8.25 -20.41
N ALA A 697 -7.80 -9.36 -19.71
CA ALA A 697 -7.48 -10.70 -20.20
C ALA A 697 -8.21 -11.05 -21.50
N GLN A 698 -9.48 -10.63 -21.66
CA GLN A 698 -10.23 -10.85 -22.90
C GLN A 698 -9.70 -10.00 -24.07
N LEU A 699 -9.26 -8.77 -23.81
CA LEU A 699 -8.61 -7.95 -24.83
C LEU A 699 -7.28 -8.57 -25.29
N LEU A 700 -6.51 -9.17 -24.39
CA LEU A 700 -5.33 -9.95 -24.75
C LEU A 700 -5.68 -11.14 -25.66
N VAL A 701 -6.80 -11.84 -25.42
CA VAL A 701 -7.27 -12.90 -26.33
C VAL A 701 -7.50 -12.36 -27.74
N GLU A 702 -8.20 -11.22 -27.85
CA GLU A 702 -8.50 -10.56 -29.12
C GLU A 702 -7.23 -10.16 -29.88
N THR A 703 -6.26 -9.51 -29.20
CA THR A 703 -5.02 -9.04 -29.85
C THR A 703 -4.07 -10.19 -30.19
N LEU A 704 -3.94 -11.19 -29.31
CA LEU A 704 -3.06 -12.33 -29.55
C LEU A 704 -3.58 -13.27 -30.65
N LYS A 705 -4.90 -13.36 -30.82
CA LYS A 705 -5.48 -14.03 -31.99
C LYS A 705 -5.06 -13.40 -33.31
N GLN A 706 -4.87 -12.08 -33.37
CA GLN A 706 -4.47 -11.38 -34.60
C GLN A 706 -3.02 -11.67 -35.02
N ILE A 707 -2.19 -12.18 -34.11
CA ILE A 707 -0.83 -12.65 -34.39
C ILE A 707 -0.74 -14.18 -34.46
N GLY A 708 -1.89 -14.87 -34.47
CA GLY A 708 -2.01 -16.32 -34.65
C GLY A 708 -1.77 -17.14 -33.39
N ILE A 709 -2.12 -16.62 -32.22
CA ILE A 709 -2.04 -17.34 -30.94
C ILE A 709 -3.44 -17.58 -30.40
N GLN A 710 -3.77 -18.82 -30.06
CA GLN A 710 -5.04 -19.17 -29.44
C GLN A 710 -4.95 -19.09 -27.91
N VAL A 711 -5.53 -18.06 -27.31
CA VAL A 711 -5.54 -17.90 -25.85
C VAL A 711 -6.93 -18.17 -25.29
N THR A 712 -7.00 -18.86 -24.15
CA THR A 712 -8.22 -19.03 -23.36
C THR A 712 -8.08 -18.30 -22.03
N VAL A 713 -9.14 -17.63 -21.56
CA VAL A 713 -9.17 -17.03 -20.22
C VAL A 713 -9.94 -17.95 -19.28
N GLN A 714 -9.33 -18.30 -18.16
CA GLN A 714 -9.96 -18.99 -17.06
C GLN A 714 -10.06 -18.04 -15.86
N SER A 715 -11.28 -17.62 -15.52
CA SER A 715 -11.52 -16.82 -14.32
C SER A 715 -11.85 -17.71 -13.12
N VAL A 716 -11.18 -17.47 -11.99
CA VAL A 716 -11.31 -18.26 -10.75
C VAL A 716 -11.48 -17.33 -9.54
N GLU A 717 -11.87 -17.88 -8.38
CA GLU A 717 -11.85 -17.12 -7.12
C GLU A 717 -10.41 -16.68 -6.78
N PHE A 718 -10.25 -15.56 -6.06
CA PHE A 718 -8.93 -15.04 -5.67
C PHE A 718 -8.06 -16.07 -4.95
N ASP A 719 -8.60 -16.76 -3.94
CA ASP A 719 -7.85 -17.79 -3.19
C ASP A 719 -7.40 -18.95 -4.10
N ALA A 720 -8.21 -19.32 -5.09
CA ALA A 720 -7.86 -20.35 -6.07
C ALA A 720 -6.77 -19.88 -7.05
N LEU A 721 -6.78 -18.61 -7.46
CA LEU A 721 -5.69 -18.01 -8.23
C LEU A 721 -4.38 -18.06 -7.43
N VAL A 722 -4.38 -17.54 -6.19
CA VAL A 722 -3.21 -17.55 -5.31
C VAL A 722 -2.67 -18.98 -5.16
N SER A 723 -3.55 -19.94 -4.88
CA SER A 723 -3.21 -21.37 -4.81
C SER A 723 -2.51 -21.89 -6.07
N ALA A 724 -3.00 -21.54 -7.26
CA ALA A 724 -2.41 -21.95 -8.53
C ALA A 724 -1.02 -21.33 -8.78
N LEU A 725 -0.86 -20.02 -8.53
CA LEU A 725 0.44 -19.34 -8.64
C LEU A 725 1.46 -19.99 -7.70
N PHE A 726 1.03 -20.27 -6.48
CA PHE A 726 1.90 -20.82 -5.47
C PHE A 726 2.22 -22.32 -5.63
N SER A 727 1.38 -23.08 -6.32
CA SER A 727 1.63 -24.49 -6.64
C SER A 727 2.28 -24.69 -8.02
N GLY A 728 2.44 -23.62 -8.81
CA GLY A 728 2.95 -23.69 -10.18
C GLY A 728 1.94 -24.28 -11.18
N GLN A 729 0.66 -24.40 -10.82
CA GLN A 729 -0.39 -25.01 -11.65
C GLN A 729 -1.08 -23.98 -12.56
N PHE A 730 -0.28 -23.29 -13.37
CA PHE A 730 -0.76 -22.32 -14.35
C PHE A 730 0.20 -22.25 -15.55
N GLN A 731 -0.30 -21.79 -16.71
CA GLN A 731 0.53 -21.54 -17.90
C GLN A 731 0.91 -20.06 -17.98
N ALA A 732 -0.08 -19.19 -17.94
CA ALA A 732 0.08 -17.76 -17.76
C ALA A 732 -0.95 -17.25 -16.74
N ALA A 733 -0.65 -16.14 -16.08
CA ALA A 733 -1.56 -15.51 -15.12
C ALA A 733 -1.52 -13.99 -15.25
N LEU A 734 -2.69 -13.37 -15.19
CA LEU A 734 -2.84 -11.91 -15.12
C LEU A 734 -3.18 -11.54 -13.67
N VAL A 735 -2.27 -10.80 -13.04
CA VAL A 735 -2.34 -10.46 -11.60
C VAL A 735 -1.99 -9.00 -11.37
N GLY A 736 -2.37 -8.47 -10.21
CA GLY A 736 -1.94 -7.16 -9.72
C GLY A 736 -1.20 -7.33 -8.40
N LEU A 737 -0.08 -6.61 -8.23
CA LEU A 737 0.64 -6.53 -6.96
C LEU A 737 0.81 -5.07 -6.55
N SER A 738 0.58 -4.78 -5.27
CA SER A 738 0.94 -3.51 -4.66
C SER A 738 2.46 -3.38 -4.53
N THR A 739 2.99 -2.18 -4.74
CA THR A 739 4.40 -1.87 -4.52
C THR A 739 4.61 -1.27 -3.13
N SER A 740 5.83 -1.44 -2.59
CA SER A 740 6.27 -0.77 -1.36
C SER A 740 6.99 0.54 -1.69
N SER A 741 6.96 1.49 -0.75
CA SER A 741 7.78 2.71 -0.80
C SER A 741 9.27 2.40 -0.76
N ASP A 742 9.67 1.47 0.10
CA ASP A 742 11.03 0.93 0.11
C ASP A 742 11.11 -0.20 -0.92
N SER A 743 11.90 0.05 -1.96
CA SER A 743 12.13 -0.83 -3.10
C SER A 743 12.64 -2.21 -2.70
N TYR A 744 13.32 -2.33 -1.55
CA TYR A 744 13.81 -3.61 -1.06
C TYR A 744 12.68 -4.63 -0.87
N PHE A 745 11.47 -4.21 -0.50
CA PHE A 745 10.36 -5.16 -0.31
C PHE A 745 9.86 -5.79 -1.62
N ASN A 746 10.19 -5.19 -2.77
CA ASN A 746 9.99 -5.83 -4.07
C ASN A 746 10.95 -7.03 -4.29
N SER A 747 11.96 -7.22 -3.43
CA SER A 747 12.84 -8.40 -3.48
C SER A 747 12.06 -9.71 -3.33
N ASN A 748 10.91 -9.71 -2.66
CA ASN A 748 10.07 -10.91 -2.55
C ASN A 748 9.49 -11.37 -3.90
N VAL A 749 9.36 -10.45 -4.85
CA VAL A 749 8.87 -10.65 -6.22
C VAL A 749 10.07 -11.03 -7.10
N TRP A 750 11.15 -10.27 -7.03
CA TRP A 750 12.22 -10.34 -8.03
C TRP A 750 13.39 -11.27 -7.70
N LYS A 751 13.66 -11.54 -6.41
CA LYS A 751 14.74 -12.47 -6.05
C LYS A 751 14.35 -13.90 -6.41
N SER A 752 15.32 -14.69 -6.84
CA SER A 752 15.14 -16.10 -7.20
C SER A 752 14.57 -16.95 -6.07
N ASN A 753 14.80 -16.55 -4.82
CA ASN A 753 14.28 -17.18 -3.61
C ASN A 753 13.12 -16.44 -2.95
N GLY A 754 12.55 -15.44 -3.62
CA GLY A 754 11.35 -14.73 -3.18
C GLY A 754 10.12 -15.62 -3.23
N SER A 755 9.21 -15.46 -2.26
CA SER A 755 7.96 -16.23 -2.21
C SER A 755 6.99 -15.87 -3.34
N LEU A 756 7.09 -14.65 -3.87
CA LEU A 756 6.30 -14.16 -5.00
C LEU A 756 7.05 -14.26 -6.33
N HIS A 757 8.20 -14.93 -6.39
CA HIS A 757 8.90 -15.27 -7.63
C HIS A 757 8.24 -16.47 -8.33
N PHE A 758 6.91 -16.45 -8.41
CA PHE A 758 6.07 -17.60 -8.73
C PHE A 758 6.16 -18.03 -10.20
N TRP A 759 6.65 -17.14 -11.08
CA TRP A 759 6.79 -17.40 -12.52
C TRP A 759 8.04 -18.21 -12.89
N HIS A 760 9.04 -18.33 -12.01
CA HIS A 760 10.25 -19.14 -12.24
C HIS A 760 10.76 -19.79 -10.94
N ARG A 761 10.03 -20.79 -10.45
CA ARG A 761 10.33 -21.44 -9.17
C ARG A 761 11.67 -22.16 -9.17
N SER A 762 12.06 -22.75 -10.31
CA SER A 762 13.35 -23.42 -10.43
C SER A 762 14.53 -22.48 -10.25
N ALA A 763 14.34 -21.15 -10.32
CA ALA A 763 15.40 -20.16 -10.09
C ALA A 763 16.08 -20.31 -8.72
N GLN A 764 15.41 -20.90 -7.72
CA GLN A 764 16.02 -21.18 -6.41
C GLN A 764 17.25 -22.09 -6.51
N THR A 765 17.30 -22.95 -7.52
CA THR A 765 18.39 -23.91 -7.76
C THR A 765 19.09 -23.66 -9.10
N GLU A 766 18.36 -23.15 -10.09
CA GLU A 766 18.78 -22.96 -11.47
C GLU A 766 18.37 -21.56 -11.98
N PRO A 767 18.87 -20.47 -11.37
CA PRO A 767 18.54 -19.11 -11.82
C PRO A 767 19.23 -18.77 -13.13
N PHE A 768 18.63 -17.88 -13.92
CA PHE A 768 19.32 -17.20 -15.00
C PHE A 768 20.40 -16.24 -14.46
N ASP A 769 21.35 -15.87 -15.32
CA ASP A 769 22.43 -14.94 -14.95
C ASP A 769 21.92 -13.57 -14.52
N TRP A 770 20.86 -13.07 -15.16
CA TRP A 770 20.24 -11.79 -14.81
C TRP A 770 19.49 -11.86 -13.48
N GLU A 771 18.84 -12.99 -13.15
CA GLU A 771 18.20 -13.22 -11.84
C GLU A 771 19.26 -13.26 -10.73
N THR A 772 20.37 -13.96 -10.97
CA THR A 772 21.51 -13.98 -10.05
C THR A 772 22.10 -12.58 -9.82
N THR A 773 22.03 -11.71 -10.82
CA THR A 773 22.50 -10.33 -10.72
C THR A 773 21.53 -9.49 -9.89
N ILE A 774 20.23 -9.62 -10.12
CA ILE A 774 19.17 -9.00 -9.30
C ILE A 774 19.31 -9.42 -7.83
N ASP A 775 19.54 -10.71 -7.56
CA ASP A 775 19.74 -11.22 -6.19
C ASP A 775 20.86 -10.50 -5.46
N LYS A 776 22.00 -10.29 -6.14
CA LYS A 776 23.17 -9.58 -5.60
C LYS A 776 22.89 -8.10 -5.38
N LEU A 777 22.16 -7.46 -6.31
CA LEU A 777 21.79 -6.05 -6.18
C LEU A 777 20.88 -5.83 -4.96
N PHE A 778 19.88 -6.69 -4.74
CA PHE A 778 19.06 -6.62 -3.53
C PHE A 778 19.86 -6.91 -2.25
N GLU A 779 20.77 -7.88 -2.29
CA GLU A 779 21.63 -8.18 -1.15
C GLU A 779 22.50 -6.97 -0.76
N GLU A 780 23.12 -6.31 -1.75
CA GLU A 780 23.93 -5.11 -1.51
C GLU A 780 23.08 -3.90 -1.13
N SER A 781 21.91 -3.73 -1.73
CA SER A 781 20.94 -2.69 -1.37
C SER A 781 20.53 -2.80 0.10
N SER A 782 20.25 -4.01 0.59
CA SER A 782 19.86 -4.25 1.99
C SER A 782 20.93 -3.84 3.01
N LYS A 783 22.20 -3.77 2.60
CA LYS A 783 23.34 -3.43 3.46
C LYS A 783 23.79 -1.97 3.27
N THR A 784 23.23 -1.24 2.31
CA THR A 784 23.69 0.09 1.91
C THR A 784 22.74 1.16 2.42
N LEU A 785 23.30 2.23 2.98
CA LEU A 785 22.55 3.30 3.65
C LEU A 785 22.52 4.61 2.87
N ASP A 786 23.48 4.80 1.95
CA ASP A 786 23.47 5.95 1.07
C ASP A 786 22.33 5.76 0.06
N GLU A 787 21.26 6.54 0.24
CA GLU A 787 20.05 6.47 -0.57
C GLU A 787 20.33 6.67 -2.06
N ASN A 788 21.37 7.43 -2.42
CA ASN A 788 21.75 7.60 -3.82
C ASN A 788 22.30 6.31 -4.40
N VAL A 789 23.05 5.54 -3.60
CA VAL A 789 23.59 4.25 -4.03
C VAL A 789 22.48 3.22 -4.14
N THR A 790 21.54 3.17 -3.18
CA THR A 790 20.39 2.26 -3.27
C THR A 790 19.50 2.59 -4.47
N ALA A 791 19.28 3.88 -4.76
CA ALA A 791 18.54 4.30 -5.95
C ALA A 791 19.20 3.85 -7.26
N GLN A 792 20.54 3.78 -7.34
CA GLN A 792 21.22 3.21 -8.51
C GLN A 792 21.02 1.69 -8.64
N PHE A 793 20.99 0.95 -7.53
CA PHE A 793 20.63 -0.47 -7.57
C PHE A 793 19.21 -0.66 -8.12
N ASP A 794 18.26 0.18 -7.71
CA ASP A 794 16.88 0.12 -8.19
C ASP A 794 16.75 0.49 -9.68
N ILE A 795 17.63 1.36 -10.19
CA ILE A 795 17.70 1.67 -11.62
C ILE A 795 18.22 0.45 -12.40
N GLU A 796 19.30 -0.18 -11.95
CA GLU A 796 19.87 -1.34 -12.65
C GLU A 796 18.94 -2.56 -12.58
N ILE A 797 18.26 -2.80 -11.45
CA ILE A 797 17.23 -3.85 -11.33
C ILE A 797 16.11 -3.61 -12.36
N ARG A 798 15.55 -2.40 -12.44
CA ARG A 798 14.50 -2.07 -13.43
C ARG A 798 14.97 -2.19 -14.87
N LYS A 799 16.24 -1.88 -15.14
CA LYS A 799 16.85 -2.09 -16.46
C LYS A 799 16.91 -3.58 -16.80
N LEU A 800 17.37 -4.43 -15.88
CA LEU A 800 17.39 -5.89 -16.07
C LEU A 800 15.99 -6.45 -16.27
N GLU A 801 15.00 -5.97 -15.52
CA GLU A 801 13.58 -6.30 -15.72
C GLU A 801 13.13 -5.92 -17.14
N SER A 802 13.42 -4.71 -17.60
CA SER A 802 13.03 -4.25 -18.95
C SER A 802 13.74 -5.02 -20.07
N GLU A 803 15.01 -5.38 -19.89
CA GLU A 803 15.80 -6.07 -20.91
C GLU A 803 15.38 -7.53 -21.07
N ASN A 804 15.04 -8.19 -19.95
CA ASN A 804 14.70 -9.62 -19.89
C ASN A 804 13.19 -9.88 -19.88
N LEU A 805 12.36 -8.88 -19.63
CA LEU A 805 10.90 -8.92 -19.69
C LEU A 805 10.30 -10.17 -19.01
N PRO A 806 10.56 -10.42 -17.71
CA PRO A 806 10.05 -11.60 -17.00
C PRO A 806 8.53 -11.60 -16.87
N VAL A 807 7.94 -10.40 -16.79
CA VAL A 807 6.50 -10.15 -16.79
C VAL A 807 6.20 -9.03 -17.79
N ILE A 808 4.96 -9.00 -18.28
CA ILE A 808 4.47 -7.99 -19.23
C ILE A 808 3.48 -7.11 -18.50
N PHE A 809 3.91 -5.89 -18.16
CA PHE A 809 3.06 -4.90 -17.50
C PHE A 809 1.95 -4.43 -18.43
N THR A 810 0.72 -4.34 -17.93
CA THR A 810 -0.45 -3.90 -18.71
C THR A 810 -0.68 -2.41 -18.51
N VAL A 811 -1.56 -2.05 -17.58
CA VAL A 811 -1.86 -0.66 -17.18
C VAL A 811 -1.70 -0.51 -15.67
N ILE A 812 -1.61 0.74 -15.23
CA ILE A 812 -1.64 1.12 -13.82
C ILE A 812 -2.97 1.85 -13.57
N PRO A 813 -3.98 1.18 -12.99
CA PRO A 813 -5.24 1.82 -12.67
C PRO A 813 -5.02 3.02 -11.74
N HIS A 814 -5.79 4.09 -11.94
CA HIS A 814 -5.80 5.20 -10.99
C HIS A 814 -6.41 4.73 -9.67
N TYR A 815 -5.90 5.23 -8.55
CA TYR A 815 -6.55 5.08 -7.27
C TYR A 815 -7.60 6.17 -7.07
N LEU A 816 -8.85 5.75 -7.04
CA LEU A 816 -10.01 6.61 -6.99
C LEU A 816 -10.71 6.44 -5.65
N VAL A 817 -11.01 7.55 -4.98
CA VAL A 817 -11.73 7.54 -3.69
C VAL A 817 -12.88 8.52 -3.73
N ALA A 818 -14.03 8.08 -3.24
CA ALA A 818 -15.17 8.93 -2.94
C ALA A 818 -15.43 8.92 -1.44
N PHE A 819 -15.72 10.09 -0.85
CA PHE A 819 -16.06 10.17 0.57
C PHE A 819 -17.04 11.30 0.86
N ASN A 820 -17.69 11.22 2.02
CA ASN A 820 -18.59 12.26 2.49
C ASN A 820 -17.85 13.60 2.63
N GLN A 821 -18.33 14.66 2.00
CA GLN A 821 -17.69 15.99 1.99
C GLN A 821 -17.55 16.60 3.40
N SER A 822 -18.31 16.12 4.39
CA SER A 822 -18.19 16.54 5.78
C SER A 822 -17.01 15.90 6.52
N LEU A 823 -16.28 14.96 5.91
CA LEU A 823 -15.02 14.45 6.45
C LEU A 823 -13.88 15.40 6.15
N ALA A 824 -13.02 15.64 7.14
CA ALA A 824 -11.77 16.35 6.98
C ALA A 824 -10.58 15.38 6.98
N ASN A 825 -9.51 15.75 6.28
CA ASN A 825 -8.26 14.99 6.10
C ASN A 825 -8.41 13.63 5.41
N ALA A 826 -9.61 13.23 5.01
CA ALA A 826 -9.81 12.02 4.20
C ALA A 826 -9.08 12.14 2.85
N GLU A 827 -8.88 13.36 2.37
CA GLU A 827 -8.06 13.67 1.21
C GLU A 827 -6.57 13.37 1.36
N ASN A 828 -6.08 13.16 2.58
CA ASN A 828 -4.66 12.87 2.85
C ASN A 828 -4.38 11.37 2.94
N ILE A 829 -5.42 10.53 2.94
CA ILE A 829 -5.27 9.06 2.92
C ILE A 829 -4.69 8.64 1.55
N LYS A 830 -3.49 8.07 1.53
CA LYS A 830 -2.82 7.57 0.32
C LYS A 830 -3.38 6.19 -0.10
N PRO A 831 -3.15 5.73 -1.35
CA PRO A 831 -3.59 4.41 -1.83
C PRO A 831 -3.07 3.23 -1.01
N GLN A 832 -1.87 3.39 -0.46
CA GLN A 832 -1.21 2.44 0.45
C GLN A 832 -1.38 2.84 1.93
N GLY A 833 -2.09 3.94 2.18
CA GLY A 833 -2.50 4.35 3.51
C GLY A 833 -3.61 3.44 3.96
N GLU A 834 -3.24 2.26 4.45
CA GLU A 834 -4.18 1.32 5.04
C GLU A 834 -5.03 2.05 6.09
N ILE A 835 -6.20 1.48 6.39
CA ILE A 835 -7.23 2.00 7.31
C ILE A 835 -6.67 2.59 8.63
N TRP A 836 -5.48 2.21 9.09
CA TRP A 836 -4.85 2.77 10.30
C TRP A 836 -4.55 4.27 10.22
N ALA A 837 -4.21 4.83 9.05
CA ALA A 837 -3.92 6.26 8.95
C ALA A 837 -5.20 7.11 9.13
N ILE A 838 -6.38 6.52 8.86
CA ILE A 838 -7.68 7.17 9.04
C ILE A 838 -7.89 7.58 10.49
N SER A 839 -7.43 6.75 11.42
CA SER A 839 -7.67 6.87 12.85
C SER A 839 -7.03 8.11 13.47
N ASP A 840 -5.86 8.50 12.98
CA ASP A 840 -5.14 9.68 13.49
C ASP A 840 -5.53 10.98 12.79
N LEU A 841 -6.10 10.90 11.59
CA LEU A 841 -6.27 12.06 10.72
C LEU A 841 -7.72 12.52 10.61
N VAL A 842 -8.67 11.60 10.50
CA VAL A 842 -10.03 11.92 10.03
C VAL A 842 -10.96 12.34 11.15
N TRP A 843 -11.81 13.34 10.87
CA TRP A 843 -12.84 13.82 11.79
C TRP A 843 -14.02 14.48 11.04
N TRP A 844 -15.15 14.66 11.73
CA TRP A 844 -16.39 15.23 11.17
C TRP A 844 -16.48 16.76 11.30
N ARG A 845 -16.51 17.45 10.16
CA ARG A 845 -16.84 18.89 10.05
C ARG A 845 -18.28 19.19 10.45
N ASP A 846 -19.19 18.26 10.19
CA ASP A 846 -20.60 18.38 10.55
C ASP A 846 -20.84 18.03 12.03
N GLU A 847 -21.37 18.99 12.78
CA GLU A 847 -21.71 18.85 14.19
C GLU A 847 -22.77 17.76 14.42
N ASN A 848 -23.75 17.62 13.52
CA ASN A 848 -24.79 16.61 13.68
C ASN A 848 -24.20 15.19 13.62
N ARG A 849 -23.21 14.97 12.76
CA ARG A 849 -22.49 13.70 12.66
C ARG A 849 -21.62 13.42 13.90
N ARG A 850 -21.12 14.46 14.58
CA ARG A 850 -20.38 14.32 15.85
C ARG A 850 -21.27 13.97 17.03
N PHE A 851 -22.50 14.51 17.07
CA PHE A 851 -23.41 14.38 18.21
C PHE A 851 -24.54 13.36 18.01
N GLN A 852 -24.56 12.62 16.90
CA GLN A 852 -25.42 11.44 16.73
C GLN A 852 -24.97 10.34 17.71
N GLN A 853 -25.55 10.37 18.91
CA GLN A 853 -25.51 9.29 19.90
C GLN A 853 -26.78 8.44 19.82
#